data_AF-A0A1G6LJ84-F1
#
_entry.id   AF-A0A1G6LJ84-F1
#
_cell.length_a   1.000
_cell.length_b   1.000
_cell.length_c   1.000
_cell.angle_alpha   90.00
_cell.angle_beta   90.00
_cell.angle_gamma   90.00
#
_symmetry.space_group_name_H-M   'P 1'
#
loop_
_entity.id
_entity.type
_entity.pdbx_description
1 polymer ?
#
loop_
_entity_poly.entity_id
_entity_poly.type
_entity_poly.pdbx_seq_one_letter_code
_entity_poly.pdbx_strand_id
1 'polypeptide(L)'
;MQTDSVTSDVTDGGTLTVLAVDTSTDMLACAVARIGAQADGARGVDVLASGDHLCRRHANEQLVNTALDCLSQAGLAMGDVDAVLVGRGPGSFTGVRIGIATAKGLACGLGSALYGASTLDAVAWGAWSAGERGLVAVVGDAMRGEVYPGVYLLDDAGAHRTFDAERVVKADEAVRELAARTDVSELALTGDGLKKYRDRFEAAGLTRVLDESLWHPTAQGLARAWAASPARGSGDPALVLPIYTRLSDAEENERKRLGLKAPASVEVTGVDDALADRHLQLRPMSVNDLPAVAALESDSYAGAAHTPWSERMFYDELSQPGRSWWVAHDLGTIIGFAGGQLAGDDFEVTDVVVARDRRRQGIASRLVSRICYDAHVLNAATASLEVDEKNAPARAAYASLGFEEAGRRRAYYGEGHDALILKVALPLAADAEHTLDHVEPSASIRPWPIQVGERDATVRERLASAGDLVLSIESSCDETAMAVIDSHGEICANVVATSIDFHARFGGVVPEIASRKHVEAIVGVFEEVMAQAGRHFGCDTLTPADLSCVGVTAGPGLVGALVVGVAFAKGLCAATGLPLTAVNHLEGHLLANLFETPDLKPPFVASLVSGGNTMLVHVRDWGDYQVLGATIDDAVGEAFDKVAKALGLGYPGGPVISKLAAKGKKKAIHFPRAMMHSHDYRFSLSGLKTAVITYIEGENKAGRPINLPDLAASFEAAVIDVQVSKAIAAVDETGVSDFCVGGGVAANPQLRAEYRKKFGRRGVRVTVPPMVVCGDNGAMIAVAALRNYRAGKFADLSLDANPNAKLGCWSSNEKPVVSGPWPNKA
;
A
#
# COMPACT_ATOMS: atom_id res chain seq x y z
N MET A 1 24.14 -19.14 10.64
CA MET A 1 24.20 -20.59 10.95
C MET A 1 23.54 -20.82 12.32
N GLN A 2 22.20 -20.78 12.31
CA GLN A 2 21.22 -21.23 13.31
C GLN A 2 19.89 -20.60 12.87
N THR A 3 19.26 -21.18 11.84
CA THR A 3 17.98 -20.73 11.24
C THR A 3 16.99 -21.89 11.12
N ASP A 4 17.26 -23.03 11.78
CA ASP A 4 16.54 -24.29 11.54
C ASP A 4 15.50 -24.64 12.62
N SER A 5 15.11 -23.73 13.52
CA SER A 5 14.26 -24.13 14.67
C SER A 5 12.75 -24.15 14.41
N VAL A 6 12.26 -23.67 13.25
CA VAL A 6 10.82 -23.76 12.90
C VAL A 6 10.58 -24.75 11.77
N THR A 7 11.58 -24.99 10.92
CA THR A 7 11.59 -26.16 10.02
C THR A 7 11.82 -27.48 10.75
N SER A 8 12.34 -27.46 11.99
CA SER A 8 12.59 -28.66 12.80
C SER A 8 11.32 -29.35 13.32
N ASP A 9 10.19 -28.65 13.47
CA ASP A 9 8.98 -29.26 14.04
C ASP A 9 8.29 -30.25 13.10
N VAL A 10 8.68 -30.26 11.82
CA VAL A 10 8.14 -31.21 10.84
C VAL A 10 9.16 -32.22 10.33
N THR A 11 10.38 -32.20 10.87
CA THR A 11 11.38 -33.24 10.63
C THR A 11 11.27 -34.41 11.62
N ASP A 12 10.50 -34.27 12.71
CA ASP A 12 10.43 -35.23 13.83
C ASP A 12 9.11 -36.00 13.92
N GLY A 13 8.51 -36.39 12.79
CA GLY A 13 7.33 -37.28 12.76
C GLY A 13 6.03 -36.70 13.34
N GLY A 14 5.97 -35.39 13.61
CA GLY A 14 4.78 -34.69 14.12
C GLY A 14 3.66 -34.54 13.08
N THR A 15 2.42 -34.44 13.58
CA THR A 15 1.23 -34.11 12.78
C THR A 15 0.84 -32.66 13.06
N LEU A 16 0.73 -31.84 12.01
CA LEU A 16 0.31 -30.44 12.08
C LEU A 16 -1.19 -30.30 11.86
N THR A 17 -1.90 -29.64 12.76
CA THR A 17 -3.28 -29.21 12.57
C THR A 17 -3.28 -27.85 11.87
N VAL A 18 -3.89 -27.77 10.68
CA VAL A 18 -3.92 -26.57 9.87
C VAL A 18 -5.33 -26.08 9.61
N LEU A 19 -5.51 -24.76 9.59
CA LEU A 19 -6.70 -24.10 9.07
C LEU A 19 -6.41 -23.59 7.67
N ALA A 20 -7.03 -24.19 6.66
CA ALA A 20 -6.85 -23.85 5.26
C ALA A 20 -8.01 -22.99 4.74
N VAL A 21 -7.69 -21.87 4.08
CA VAL A 21 -8.69 -20.93 3.54
C VAL A 21 -8.32 -20.43 2.13
N ASP A 22 -9.28 -20.38 1.21
CA ASP A 22 -9.12 -19.73 -0.09
C ASP A 22 -10.40 -18.95 -0.44
N THR A 23 -10.24 -17.67 -0.77
CA THR A 23 -11.34 -16.77 -1.18
C THR A 23 -11.05 -16.11 -2.53
N SER A 24 -10.15 -16.69 -3.32
CA SER A 24 -9.66 -16.13 -4.58
C SER A 24 -10.70 -16.23 -5.71
N THR A 25 -11.73 -17.06 -5.56
CA THR A 25 -12.83 -17.21 -6.54
C THR A 25 -14.17 -16.84 -5.90
N ASP A 26 -15.29 -17.13 -6.56
CA ASP A 26 -16.62 -17.02 -5.94
C ASP A 26 -16.88 -18.12 -4.87
N MET A 27 -15.98 -19.10 -4.77
CA MET A 27 -15.93 -20.09 -3.71
C MET A 27 -15.14 -19.55 -2.51
N LEU A 28 -15.75 -19.66 -1.33
CA LEU A 28 -15.03 -19.63 -0.06
C LEU A 28 -14.70 -21.08 0.26
N ALA A 29 -13.44 -21.45 0.13
CA ALA A 29 -12.92 -22.73 0.54
C ALA A 29 -12.38 -22.62 1.96
N CYS A 30 -12.82 -23.47 2.87
CA CYS A 30 -12.34 -23.52 4.25
C CYS A 30 -12.35 -24.95 4.80
N ALA A 31 -11.25 -25.38 5.41
CA ALA A 31 -11.16 -26.67 6.07
C ALA A 31 -10.17 -26.66 7.23
N VAL A 32 -10.39 -27.57 8.17
CA VAL A 32 -9.39 -27.95 9.18
C VAL A 32 -8.86 -29.33 8.81
N ALA A 33 -7.54 -29.46 8.75
CA ALA A 33 -6.89 -30.70 8.33
C ALA A 33 -5.68 -31.02 9.21
N ARG A 34 -5.32 -32.31 9.26
CA ARG A 34 -4.06 -32.80 9.83
C ARG A 34 -3.10 -33.14 8.70
N ILE A 35 -1.87 -32.63 8.80
CA ILE A 35 -0.80 -32.86 7.84
C ILE A 35 0.35 -33.56 8.56
N GLY A 36 0.62 -34.82 8.20
CA GLY A 36 1.66 -35.64 8.83
C GLY A 36 2.56 -36.33 7.80
N ALA A 37 3.74 -36.78 8.23
CA ALA A 37 4.65 -37.53 7.37
C ALA A 37 4.08 -38.91 7.01
N GLN A 38 4.20 -39.30 5.74
CA GLN A 38 3.95 -40.65 5.24
C GLN A 38 5.26 -41.43 5.08
N ALA A 39 5.15 -42.76 5.02
CA ALA A 39 6.30 -43.69 4.99
C ALA A 39 7.20 -43.53 3.75
N ASP A 40 6.72 -42.90 2.70
CA ASP A 40 7.40 -42.60 1.44
C ASP A 40 8.05 -41.20 1.40
N GLY A 41 7.96 -40.43 2.50
CA GLY A 41 8.43 -39.05 2.57
C GLY A 41 7.43 -38.01 2.04
N ALA A 42 6.27 -38.44 1.50
CA ALA A 42 5.16 -37.55 1.20
C ALA A 42 4.44 -37.12 2.49
N ARG A 43 3.54 -36.15 2.39
CA ARG A 43 2.70 -35.71 3.52
C ARG A 43 1.25 -36.09 3.28
N GLY A 44 0.71 -36.87 4.20
CA GLY A 44 -0.71 -37.21 4.21
C GLY A 44 -1.51 -36.01 4.67
N VAL A 45 -2.61 -35.72 3.96
CA VAL A 45 -3.59 -34.71 4.35
C VAL A 45 -4.88 -35.42 4.75
N ASP A 46 -5.25 -35.31 6.03
CA ASP A 46 -6.48 -35.83 6.60
C ASP A 46 -7.42 -34.66 6.94
N VAL A 47 -8.52 -34.51 6.21
CA VAL A 47 -9.45 -33.39 6.39
C VAL A 47 -10.45 -33.76 7.49
N LEU A 48 -10.46 -32.98 8.57
CA LEU A 48 -11.32 -33.22 9.73
C LEU A 48 -12.71 -32.61 9.54
N ALA A 49 -12.78 -31.42 8.96
CA ALA A 49 -14.00 -30.71 8.61
C ALA A 49 -13.76 -29.75 7.45
N SER A 50 -14.79 -29.49 6.64
CA SER A 50 -14.75 -28.50 5.55
C SER A 50 -16.07 -27.76 5.47
N GLY A 51 -15.98 -26.47 5.17
CA GLY A 51 -17.08 -25.54 4.97
C GLY A 51 -17.00 -24.88 3.59
N ASP A 52 -16.54 -25.59 2.56
CA ASP A 52 -16.43 -25.06 1.21
C ASP A 52 -17.83 -24.69 0.66
N HIS A 53 -18.06 -23.43 0.29
CA HIS A 53 -19.34 -22.97 -0.27
C HIS A 53 -19.21 -21.71 -1.13
N LEU A 54 -20.16 -21.52 -2.05
CA LEU A 54 -20.24 -20.31 -2.85
C LEU A 54 -20.64 -19.11 -2.00
N CYS A 55 -19.77 -18.11 -1.92
CA CYS A 55 -20.02 -16.88 -1.15
C CYS A 55 -20.33 -15.66 -2.04
N ARG A 56 -20.10 -15.73 -3.36
CA ARG A 56 -20.46 -14.67 -4.34
C ARG A 56 -20.09 -13.24 -3.88
N ARG A 57 -18.83 -13.02 -3.48
CA ARG A 57 -18.28 -11.75 -2.95
C ARG A 57 -18.67 -11.39 -1.51
N HIS A 58 -19.32 -12.28 -0.77
CA HIS A 58 -19.55 -12.13 0.68
C HIS A 58 -18.46 -12.78 1.53
N ALA A 59 -17.29 -13.08 0.95
CA ALA A 59 -16.17 -13.70 1.65
C ALA A 59 -15.77 -12.92 2.92
N ASN A 60 -15.79 -11.58 2.87
CA ASN A 60 -15.45 -10.76 4.02
C ASN A 60 -16.41 -11.04 5.20
N GLU A 61 -17.71 -11.18 4.95
CA GLU A 61 -18.72 -11.42 5.99
C GLU A 61 -18.71 -12.87 6.51
N GLN A 62 -18.31 -13.84 5.69
CA GLN A 62 -18.54 -15.26 5.96
C GLN A 62 -17.29 -16.05 6.38
N LEU A 63 -16.10 -15.63 5.94
CA LEU A 63 -14.85 -16.42 6.09
C LEU A 63 -14.56 -16.82 7.53
N VAL A 64 -14.62 -15.85 8.45
CA VAL A 64 -14.22 -16.08 9.84
C VAL A 64 -15.20 -17.01 10.55
N ASN A 65 -16.50 -16.79 10.38
CA ASN A 65 -17.52 -17.67 10.96
C ASN A 65 -17.45 -19.08 10.35
N THR A 66 -17.17 -19.20 9.05
CA THR A 66 -16.96 -20.50 8.40
C THR A 66 -15.76 -21.24 8.98
N ALA A 67 -14.65 -20.53 9.25
CA ALA A 67 -13.48 -21.12 9.89
C ALA A 67 -13.77 -21.62 11.32
N LEU A 68 -14.49 -20.83 12.11
CA LEU A 68 -14.92 -21.22 13.46
C LEU A 68 -15.88 -22.42 13.42
N ASP A 69 -16.80 -22.47 12.46
CA ASP A 69 -17.70 -23.60 12.26
C ASP A 69 -16.94 -24.88 11.88
N CYS A 70 -15.91 -24.78 11.02
CA CYS A 70 -15.06 -25.93 10.67
C CYS A 70 -14.31 -26.47 11.90
N LEU A 71 -13.75 -25.58 12.73
CA LEU A 71 -13.08 -25.98 13.98
C LEU A 71 -14.06 -26.68 14.93
N SER A 72 -15.25 -26.10 15.13
CA SER A 72 -16.30 -26.69 15.97
C SER A 72 -16.73 -28.07 15.48
N GLN A 73 -16.93 -28.25 14.17
CA GLN A 73 -17.27 -29.54 13.56
C GLN A 73 -16.15 -30.58 13.71
N ALA A 74 -14.89 -30.15 13.69
CA ALA A 74 -13.73 -31.00 13.94
C ALA A 74 -13.51 -31.31 15.44
N GLY A 75 -14.29 -30.70 16.34
CA GLY A 75 -14.11 -30.80 17.79
C GLY A 75 -12.85 -30.11 18.29
N LEU A 76 -12.40 -29.08 17.59
CA LEU A 76 -11.19 -28.31 17.87
C LEU A 76 -11.52 -26.86 18.24
N ALA A 77 -10.65 -26.24 19.02
CA ALA A 77 -10.63 -24.82 19.29
C ALA A 77 -9.59 -24.11 18.40
N MET A 78 -9.67 -22.79 18.31
CA MET A 78 -8.72 -21.99 17.54
C MET A 78 -7.27 -22.15 18.03
N GLY A 79 -7.08 -22.39 19.33
CA GLY A 79 -5.76 -22.67 19.92
C GLY A 79 -5.16 -24.03 19.56
N ASP A 80 -5.92 -24.93 18.92
CA ASP A 80 -5.42 -26.22 18.42
C ASP A 80 -4.83 -26.10 16.99
N VAL A 81 -4.85 -24.91 16.39
CA VAL A 81 -4.31 -24.66 15.04
C VAL A 81 -2.82 -24.35 15.12
N ASP A 82 -2.00 -25.22 14.55
CA ASP A 82 -0.53 -25.07 14.52
C ASP A 82 -0.06 -24.12 13.40
N ALA A 83 -0.81 -24.06 12.30
CA ALA A 83 -0.51 -23.16 11.17
C ALA A 83 -1.76 -22.81 10.35
N VAL A 84 -1.71 -21.65 9.69
CA VAL A 84 -2.74 -21.21 8.75
C VAL A 84 -2.23 -21.39 7.31
N LEU A 85 -3.08 -21.92 6.42
CA LEU A 85 -2.80 -22.02 4.99
C LEU A 85 -3.75 -21.11 4.23
N VAL A 86 -3.25 -20.33 3.28
CA VAL A 86 -4.08 -19.42 2.48
C VAL A 86 -3.85 -19.54 0.98
N GLY A 87 -4.93 -19.47 0.20
CA GLY A 87 -4.86 -19.30 -1.25
C GLY A 87 -4.27 -17.95 -1.61
N ARG A 88 -3.14 -17.93 -2.32
CA ARG A 88 -2.47 -16.69 -2.76
C ARG A 88 -3.05 -16.11 -4.05
N GLY A 89 -4.06 -16.75 -4.63
CA GLY A 89 -4.49 -16.51 -6.01
C GLY A 89 -3.68 -17.38 -7.01
N PRO A 90 -3.75 -17.07 -8.31
CA PRO A 90 -4.46 -15.94 -8.92
C PRO A 90 -6.00 -16.07 -8.80
N GLY A 91 -6.71 -14.94 -8.91
CA GLY A 91 -8.16 -14.88 -8.81
C GLY A 91 -8.71 -13.46 -8.67
N SER A 92 -9.94 -13.33 -8.15
CA SER A 92 -10.57 -12.07 -7.77
C SER A 92 -9.72 -11.30 -6.77
N PHE A 93 -9.19 -10.14 -7.18
CA PHE A 93 -8.31 -9.33 -6.35
C PHE A 93 -8.87 -8.99 -4.97
N THR A 94 -10.16 -8.65 -4.87
CA THR A 94 -10.79 -8.38 -3.58
C THR A 94 -10.83 -9.65 -2.73
N GLY A 95 -11.18 -10.78 -3.33
CA GLY A 95 -11.24 -12.07 -2.66
C GLY A 95 -9.89 -12.52 -2.13
N VAL A 96 -8.84 -12.46 -2.95
CA VAL A 96 -7.45 -12.81 -2.55
C VAL A 96 -6.99 -11.95 -1.37
N ARG A 97 -7.27 -10.64 -1.40
CA ARG A 97 -6.88 -9.71 -0.31
C ARG A 97 -7.61 -10.01 1.00
N ILE A 98 -8.91 -10.32 0.95
CA ILE A 98 -9.69 -10.71 2.13
C ILE A 98 -9.07 -11.96 2.76
N GLY A 99 -8.86 -13.02 1.98
CA GLY A 99 -8.31 -14.29 2.46
C GLY A 99 -6.95 -14.11 3.11
N ILE A 100 -6.01 -13.44 2.42
CA ILE A 100 -4.65 -13.20 2.94
C ILE A 100 -4.67 -12.29 4.17
N ALA A 101 -5.43 -11.19 4.16
CA ALA A 101 -5.48 -10.29 5.31
C ALA A 101 -6.09 -10.97 6.55
N THR A 102 -7.15 -11.76 6.39
CA THR A 102 -7.72 -12.56 7.48
C THR A 102 -6.73 -13.62 7.97
N ALA A 103 -6.06 -14.33 7.07
CA ALA A 103 -5.06 -15.33 7.44
C ALA A 103 -3.85 -14.72 8.17
N LYS A 104 -3.40 -13.53 7.76
CA LYS A 104 -2.39 -12.72 8.47
C LYS A 104 -2.87 -12.37 9.87
N GLY A 105 -4.12 -11.89 10.02
CA GLY A 105 -4.71 -11.61 11.33
C GLY A 105 -4.76 -12.84 12.24
N LEU A 106 -5.19 -13.99 11.71
CA LEU A 106 -5.24 -15.26 12.43
C LEU A 106 -3.85 -15.68 12.92
N ALA A 107 -2.86 -15.68 12.02
CA ALA A 107 -1.49 -16.08 12.34
C ALA A 107 -0.84 -15.11 13.35
N CYS A 108 -1.04 -13.81 13.21
CA CYS A 108 -0.57 -12.80 14.17
C CYS A 108 -1.21 -12.99 15.56
N GLY A 109 -2.50 -13.36 15.62
CA GLY A 109 -3.20 -13.61 16.88
C GLY A 109 -2.78 -14.90 17.58
N LEU A 110 -2.52 -15.95 16.82
CA LEU A 110 -2.07 -17.25 17.33
C LEU A 110 -0.57 -17.31 17.63
N GLY A 111 0.23 -16.44 17.00
CA GLY A 111 1.68 -16.62 16.97
C GLY A 111 2.10 -17.84 16.14
N SER A 112 1.26 -18.28 15.19
CA SER A 112 1.46 -19.48 14.36
C SER A 112 2.07 -19.15 13.00
N ALA A 113 2.62 -20.16 12.32
CA ALA A 113 3.08 -19.97 10.95
C ALA A 113 1.92 -19.68 9.98
N LEU A 114 2.18 -18.84 8.97
CA LEU A 114 1.30 -18.64 7.81
C LEU A 114 2.01 -19.11 6.55
N TYR A 115 1.34 -19.95 5.78
CA TYR A 115 1.83 -20.38 4.48
C TYR A 115 0.80 -20.10 3.39
N GLY A 116 1.28 -19.93 2.17
CA GLY A 116 0.39 -19.72 1.04
C GLY A 116 0.68 -20.68 -0.12
N ALA A 117 -0.39 -21.09 -0.80
CA ALA A 117 -0.34 -21.94 -1.98
C ALA A 117 -1.17 -21.33 -3.13
N SER A 118 -0.90 -21.78 -4.35
CA SER A 118 -1.63 -21.29 -5.53
C SER A 118 -3.06 -21.81 -5.55
N THR A 119 -3.99 -20.93 -5.91
CA THR A 119 -5.38 -21.28 -6.14
C THR A 119 -5.54 -22.21 -7.35
N LEU A 120 -4.71 -22.08 -8.39
CA LEU A 120 -4.76 -23.00 -9.53
C LEU A 120 -4.33 -24.41 -9.11
N ASP A 121 -3.30 -24.51 -8.26
CA ASP A 121 -2.88 -25.80 -7.71
C ASP A 121 -3.98 -26.40 -6.82
N ALA A 122 -4.66 -25.58 -6.02
CA ALA A 122 -5.78 -26.02 -5.20
C ALA A 122 -6.91 -26.63 -6.04
N VAL A 123 -7.22 -26.05 -7.22
CA VAL A 123 -8.19 -26.63 -8.17
C VAL A 123 -7.69 -27.95 -8.74
N ALA A 124 -6.42 -28.02 -9.17
CA ALA A 124 -5.82 -29.23 -9.73
C ALA A 124 -5.79 -30.39 -8.70
N TRP A 125 -5.40 -30.11 -7.46
CA TRP A 125 -5.42 -31.07 -6.36
C TRP A 125 -6.85 -31.46 -5.92
N GLY A 126 -7.82 -30.57 -6.09
CA GLY A 126 -9.25 -30.88 -5.96
C GLY A 126 -9.69 -31.93 -6.97
N ALA A 127 -9.37 -31.72 -8.26
CA ALA A 127 -9.65 -32.68 -9.32
C ALA A 127 -8.94 -34.03 -9.07
N TRP A 128 -7.67 -34.01 -8.67
CA TRP A 128 -6.93 -35.22 -8.31
C TRP A 128 -7.60 -36.00 -7.17
N SER A 129 -8.09 -35.29 -6.14
CA SER A 129 -8.78 -35.88 -4.99
C SER A 129 -10.14 -36.48 -5.37
N ALA A 130 -10.77 -35.98 -6.43
CA ALA A 130 -12.00 -36.53 -7.01
C ALA A 130 -11.75 -37.77 -7.89
N GLY A 131 -10.49 -38.18 -8.09
CA GLY A 131 -10.11 -39.35 -8.88
C GLY A 131 -9.73 -39.05 -10.32
N GLU A 132 -9.68 -37.78 -10.73
CA GLU A 132 -9.27 -37.38 -12.08
C GLU A 132 -7.77 -37.64 -12.30
N ARG A 133 -7.43 -38.12 -13.49
CA ARG A 133 -6.07 -38.47 -13.92
C ARG A 133 -5.82 -38.05 -15.36
N GLY A 134 -4.56 -37.89 -15.74
CA GLY A 134 -4.14 -37.42 -17.06
C GLY A 134 -3.90 -35.90 -17.11
N LEU A 135 -3.92 -35.34 -18.32
CA LEU A 135 -3.68 -33.91 -18.53
C LEU A 135 -4.93 -33.08 -18.24
N VAL A 136 -4.80 -32.09 -17.37
CA VAL A 136 -5.88 -31.17 -17.00
C VAL A 136 -5.40 -29.73 -17.15
N ALA A 137 -6.17 -28.91 -17.87
CA ALA A 137 -6.00 -27.46 -17.89
C ALA A 137 -7.00 -26.81 -16.93
N VAL A 138 -6.48 -26.17 -15.88
CA VAL A 138 -7.24 -25.25 -15.03
C VAL A 138 -7.32 -23.91 -15.77
N VAL A 139 -8.53 -23.42 -15.97
CA VAL A 139 -8.86 -22.15 -16.62
C VAL A 139 -9.57 -21.26 -15.60
N GLY A 140 -8.79 -20.50 -14.83
CA GLY A 140 -9.32 -19.55 -13.85
C GLY A 140 -9.85 -18.28 -14.52
N ASP A 141 -10.90 -17.66 -13.98
CA ASP A 141 -11.41 -16.36 -14.45
C ASP A 141 -10.50 -15.21 -14.00
N ALA A 142 -9.93 -14.46 -14.95
CA ALA A 142 -9.14 -13.27 -14.67
C ALA A 142 -9.93 -11.95 -14.83
N MET A 143 -11.24 -12.04 -15.13
CA MET A 143 -12.09 -10.92 -15.53
C MET A 143 -11.59 -10.28 -16.84
N ARG A 144 -12.18 -9.16 -17.30
CA ARG A 144 -11.72 -8.38 -18.48
C ARG A 144 -11.50 -9.18 -19.79
N GLY A 145 -12.21 -10.29 -19.98
CA GLY A 145 -12.04 -11.16 -21.16
C GLY A 145 -10.77 -12.01 -21.13
N GLU A 146 -10.18 -12.19 -19.96
CA GLU A 146 -8.92 -12.89 -19.70
C GLU A 146 -9.14 -14.11 -18.81
N VAL A 147 -8.17 -15.01 -18.83
CA VAL A 147 -8.12 -16.23 -18.02
C VAL A 147 -6.72 -16.44 -17.42
N TYR A 148 -6.66 -17.23 -16.35
CA TYR A 148 -5.45 -17.80 -15.77
C TYR A 148 -5.33 -19.27 -16.16
N PRO A 149 -4.64 -19.60 -17.28
CA PRO A 149 -4.48 -20.98 -17.70
C PRO A 149 -3.29 -21.64 -16.99
N GLY A 150 -3.48 -22.84 -16.45
CA GLY A 150 -2.42 -23.70 -15.93
C GLY A 150 -2.65 -25.14 -16.35
N VAL A 151 -1.65 -25.78 -16.97
CA VAL A 151 -1.74 -27.20 -17.37
C VAL A 151 -1.02 -28.06 -16.35
N TYR A 152 -1.67 -29.15 -15.97
CA TYR A 152 -1.22 -30.08 -14.95
C TYR A 152 -1.25 -31.51 -15.49
N LEU A 153 -0.28 -32.32 -15.06
CA LEU A 153 -0.33 -33.77 -15.18
C LEU A 153 -0.81 -34.35 -13.84
N LEU A 154 -1.94 -35.03 -13.85
CA LEU A 154 -2.50 -35.73 -12.69
C LEU A 154 -2.18 -37.22 -12.78
N ASP A 155 -1.29 -37.73 -11.93
CA ASP A 155 -0.94 -39.15 -11.84
C ASP A 155 -1.23 -39.72 -10.45
N ASP A 156 -0.83 -40.95 -10.16
CA ASP A 156 -1.08 -41.54 -8.84
C ASP A 156 -0.25 -40.91 -7.71
N ALA A 157 0.82 -40.19 -8.05
CA ALA A 157 1.66 -39.48 -7.09
C ALA A 157 1.13 -38.07 -6.77
N GLY A 158 0.40 -37.42 -7.69
CA GLY A 158 -0.20 -36.12 -7.40
C GLY A 158 -0.58 -35.29 -8.62
N ALA A 159 -0.73 -33.98 -8.37
CA ALA A 159 -0.93 -32.96 -9.40
C ALA A 159 0.39 -32.22 -9.67
N HIS A 160 0.94 -32.37 -10.88
CA HIS A 160 2.24 -31.81 -11.27
C HIS A 160 2.05 -30.65 -12.24
N ARG A 161 2.61 -29.48 -11.93
CA ARG A 161 2.63 -28.34 -12.85
C ARG A 161 3.43 -28.68 -14.10
N THR A 162 2.95 -28.23 -15.26
CA THR A 162 3.73 -28.27 -16.52
C THR A 162 4.13 -26.86 -16.99
N PHE A 163 4.17 -25.90 -16.06
CA PHE A 163 4.48 -24.49 -16.30
C PHE A 163 5.21 -23.92 -15.09
N ASP A 164 6.07 -22.92 -15.32
CA ASP A 164 6.95 -22.37 -14.28
C ASP A 164 6.21 -21.35 -13.39
N ALA A 165 5.35 -20.51 -13.98
CA ALA A 165 4.69 -19.43 -13.26
C ALA A 165 3.25 -19.16 -13.77
N GLU A 166 2.38 -18.71 -12.88
CA GLU A 166 1.03 -18.27 -13.23
C GLU A 166 1.08 -17.01 -14.11
N ARG A 167 0.26 -17.01 -15.16
CA ARG A 167 0.15 -15.87 -16.09
C ARG A 167 -1.31 -15.54 -16.39
N VAL A 168 -1.52 -14.32 -16.86
CA VAL A 168 -2.81 -13.86 -17.38
C VAL A 168 -2.72 -13.71 -18.90
N VAL A 169 -3.72 -14.22 -19.61
CA VAL A 169 -3.82 -14.10 -21.08
C VAL A 169 -5.25 -13.83 -21.49
N LYS A 170 -5.45 -13.32 -22.72
CA LYS A 170 -6.79 -13.22 -23.30
C LYS A 170 -7.40 -14.61 -23.46
N ALA A 171 -8.71 -14.72 -23.23
CA ALA A 171 -9.40 -16.01 -23.37
C ALA A 171 -9.17 -16.64 -24.75
N ASP A 172 -9.20 -15.84 -25.82
CA ASP A 172 -8.97 -16.33 -27.19
C ASP A 172 -7.52 -16.77 -27.42
N GLU A 173 -6.56 -16.20 -26.68
CA GLU A 173 -5.16 -16.61 -26.71
C GLU A 173 -4.97 -17.96 -26.00
N ALA A 174 -5.54 -18.12 -24.80
CA ALA A 174 -5.55 -19.40 -24.10
C ALA A 174 -6.20 -20.51 -24.95
N VAL A 175 -7.31 -20.21 -25.63
CA VAL A 175 -7.96 -21.15 -26.56
C VAL A 175 -7.01 -21.58 -27.67
N ARG A 176 -6.31 -20.63 -28.31
CA ARG A 176 -5.35 -20.94 -29.38
C ARG A 176 -4.18 -21.78 -28.87
N GLU A 177 -3.61 -21.43 -27.72
CA GLU A 177 -2.46 -22.13 -27.15
C GLU A 177 -2.81 -23.57 -26.73
N LEU A 178 -3.95 -23.77 -26.04
CA LEU A 178 -4.38 -25.11 -25.64
C LEU A 178 -4.79 -25.96 -26.85
N ALA A 179 -5.43 -25.37 -27.87
CA ALA A 179 -5.81 -26.07 -29.09
C ALA A 179 -4.60 -26.45 -29.97
N ALA A 180 -3.48 -25.72 -29.86
CA ALA A 180 -2.26 -25.99 -30.62
C ALA A 180 -1.37 -27.09 -29.99
N ARG A 181 -1.72 -27.61 -28.81
CA ARG A 181 -0.95 -28.66 -28.15
C ARG A 181 -1.01 -29.98 -28.92
N THR A 182 0.10 -30.71 -28.91
CA THR A 182 0.18 -32.04 -29.55
C THR A 182 -0.64 -33.11 -28.84
N ASP A 183 -0.89 -32.93 -27.55
CA ASP A 183 -1.64 -33.84 -26.66
C ASP A 183 -3.07 -33.34 -26.38
N VAL A 184 -3.60 -32.44 -27.23
CA VAL A 184 -4.91 -31.80 -27.04
C VAL A 184 -6.07 -32.81 -26.89
N SER A 185 -6.00 -33.97 -27.54
CA SER A 185 -7.03 -35.02 -27.41
C SER A 185 -7.12 -35.64 -26.01
N GLU A 186 -6.04 -35.54 -25.23
CA GLU A 186 -5.95 -36.07 -23.87
C GLU A 186 -6.28 -35.02 -22.82
N LEU A 187 -6.33 -33.74 -23.19
CA LEU A 187 -6.52 -32.61 -22.27
C LEU A 187 -7.98 -32.47 -21.82
N ALA A 188 -8.22 -32.50 -20.51
CA ALA A 188 -9.48 -32.12 -19.90
C ALA A 188 -9.44 -30.68 -19.37
N LEU A 189 -10.57 -29.97 -19.40
CA LEU A 189 -10.68 -28.60 -18.90
C LEU A 189 -11.42 -28.55 -17.56
N THR A 190 -10.91 -27.74 -16.62
CA THR A 190 -11.60 -27.35 -15.39
C THR A 190 -11.35 -25.87 -15.09
N GLY A 191 -11.96 -25.32 -14.04
CA GLY A 191 -11.76 -23.94 -13.59
C GLY A 191 -12.98 -23.04 -13.81
N ASP A 192 -13.13 -22.04 -12.95
CA ASP A 192 -14.30 -21.15 -12.91
C ASP A 192 -14.43 -20.24 -14.14
N GLY A 193 -13.34 -20.00 -14.87
CA GLY A 193 -13.35 -19.29 -16.16
C GLY A 193 -14.20 -19.97 -17.22
N LEU A 194 -14.39 -21.29 -17.14
CA LEU A 194 -15.25 -22.04 -18.05
C LEU A 194 -16.71 -21.59 -17.98
N LYS A 195 -17.18 -21.05 -16.84
CA LYS A 195 -18.54 -20.46 -16.74
C LYS A 195 -18.80 -19.36 -17.78
N LYS A 196 -17.75 -18.66 -18.20
CA LYS A 196 -17.84 -17.54 -19.15
C LYS A 196 -17.35 -17.88 -20.54
N TYR A 197 -16.35 -18.76 -20.64
CA TYR A 197 -15.60 -18.94 -21.90
C TYR A 197 -15.70 -20.35 -22.50
N ARG A 198 -16.42 -21.29 -21.86
CA ARG A 198 -16.57 -22.68 -22.32
C ARG A 198 -16.87 -22.81 -23.83
N ASP A 199 -17.86 -22.07 -24.32
CA ASP A 199 -18.26 -22.12 -25.74
C ASP A 199 -17.09 -21.85 -26.71
N ARG A 200 -16.13 -21.00 -26.29
CA ARG A 200 -14.94 -20.68 -27.11
C ARG A 200 -13.96 -21.85 -27.15
N PHE A 201 -13.77 -22.55 -26.03
CA PHE A 201 -12.93 -23.73 -25.96
C PHE A 201 -13.54 -24.90 -26.75
N GLU A 202 -14.85 -25.13 -26.61
CA GLU A 202 -15.56 -26.18 -27.35
C GLU A 202 -15.51 -25.95 -28.86
N ALA A 203 -15.67 -24.71 -29.31
CA ALA A 203 -15.55 -24.34 -30.73
C ALA A 203 -14.16 -24.62 -31.32
N ALA A 204 -13.12 -24.67 -30.48
CA ALA A 204 -11.75 -25.00 -30.87
C ALA A 204 -11.41 -26.50 -30.72
N GLY A 205 -12.39 -27.35 -30.40
CA GLY A 205 -12.22 -28.80 -30.27
C GLY A 205 -11.87 -29.29 -28.86
N LEU A 206 -11.73 -28.40 -27.88
CA LEU A 206 -11.46 -28.74 -26.48
C LEU A 206 -12.79 -29.08 -25.77
N THR A 207 -13.27 -30.30 -25.97
CA THR A 207 -14.62 -30.74 -25.55
C THR A 207 -14.65 -31.60 -24.29
N ARG A 208 -13.49 -32.09 -23.81
CA ARG A 208 -13.38 -32.82 -22.55
C ARG A 208 -13.40 -31.80 -21.40
N VAL A 209 -14.55 -31.60 -20.78
CA VAL A 209 -14.73 -30.67 -19.66
C VAL A 209 -15.09 -31.48 -18.41
N LEU A 210 -14.37 -31.26 -17.32
CA LEU A 210 -14.64 -31.90 -16.03
C LEU A 210 -15.93 -31.37 -15.41
N ASP A 211 -16.48 -32.11 -14.44
CA ASP A 211 -17.70 -31.72 -13.73
C ASP A 211 -17.57 -30.32 -13.09
N GLU A 212 -18.66 -29.54 -13.11
CA GLU A 212 -18.66 -28.16 -12.61
C GLU A 212 -18.32 -28.08 -11.10
N SER A 213 -18.58 -29.15 -10.34
CA SER A 213 -18.16 -29.24 -8.93
C SER A 213 -16.65 -29.17 -8.73
N LEU A 214 -15.85 -29.45 -9.77
CA LEU A 214 -14.38 -29.42 -9.74
C LEU A 214 -13.78 -28.11 -10.25
N TRP A 215 -14.61 -27.12 -10.60
CA TRP A 215 -14.14 -25.87 -11.22
C TRP A 215 -13.63 -24.84 -10.20
N HIS A 216 -13.88 -25.05 -8.91
CA HIS A 216 -13.50 -24.11 -7.84
C HIS A 216 -12.39 -24.69 -6.97
N PRO A 217 -11.57 -23.85 -6.32
CA PRO A 217 -10.62 -24.33 -5.34
C PRO A 217 -11.37 -24.97 -4.17
N THR A 218 -10.79 -26.03 -3.61
CA THR A 218 -11.24 -26.65 -2.36
C THR A 218 -10.18 -26.47 -1.30
N ALA A 219 -10.58 -26.42 -0.02
CA ALA A 219 -9.60 -26.25 1.05
C ALA A 219 -8.76 -27.52 1.25
N GLN A 220 -9.33 -28.69 0.93
CA GLN A 220 -8.56 -29.93 0.80
C GLN A 220 -7.52 -29.82 -0.30
N GLY A 221 -7.90 -29.32 -1.48
CA GLY A 221 -6.98 -29.11 -2.60
C GLY A 221 -5.85 -28.15 -2.22
N LEU A 222 -6.16 -27.07 -1.51
CA LEU A 222 -5.17 -26.10 -1.00
C LEU A 222 -4.18 -26.76 -0.02
N ALA A 223 -4.69 -27.53 0.94
CA ALA A 223 -3.84 -28.24 1.92
C ALA A 223 -2.90 -29.24 1.23
N ARG A 224 -3.39 -29.97 0.23
CA ARG A 224 -2.58 -30.90 -0.59
C ARG A 224 -1.55 -30.16 -1.45
N ALA A 225 -1.95 -29.05 -2.08
CA ALA A 225 -1.04 -28.21 -2.86
C ALA A 225 0.15 -27.72 -2.02
N TRP A 226 -0.11 -27.24 -0.79
CA TRP A 226 0.95 -26.85 0.12
C TRP A 226 1.78 -28.06 0.60
N ALA A 227 1.13 -29.17 0.98
CA ALA A 227 1.81 -30.37 1.48
C ALA A 227 2.77 -30.99 0.45
N ALA A 228 2.44 -30.91 -0.83
CA ALA A 228 3.24 -31.38 -1.95
C ALA A 228 4.32 -30.38 -2.42
N SER A 229 4.26 -29.11 -1.98
CA SER A 229 5.21 -28.09 -2.42
C SER A 229 6.61 -28.31 -1.81
N PRO A 230 7.69 -28.26 -2.62
CA PRO A 230 9.05 -28.32 -2.12
C PRO A 230 9.46 -27.01 -1.43
N ALA A 231 8.86 -25.88 -1.82
CA ALA A 231 9.12 -24.56 -1.24
C ALA A 231 7.95 -24.18 -0.32
N ARG A 232 8.11 -24.44 0.99
CA ARG A 232 7.04 -24.26 1.98
C ARG A 232 6.83 -22.81 2.41
N GLY A 233 7.78 -21.93 2.11
CA GLY A 233 7.85 -20.56 2.64
C GLY A 233 8.45 -20.53 4.05
N SER A 234 8.79 -19.33 4.52
CA SER A 234 9.40 -19.12 5.85
C SER A 234 8.43 -19.35 7.02
N GLY A 235 7.12 -19.31 6.76
CA GLY A 235 6.08 -19.28 7.80
C GLY A 235 5.81 -17.88 8.35
N ASP A 236 6.57 -16.87 7.92
CA ASP A 236 6.39 -15.47 8.31
C ASP A 236 5.13 -14.89 7.62
N PRO A 237 4.12 -14.43 8.39
CA PRO A 237 2.92 -13.82 7.84
C PRO A 237 3.18 -12.56 6.99
N ALA A 238 4.26 -11.81 7.23
CA ALA A 238 4.60 -10.63 6.45
C ALA A 238 4.89 -11.00 4.98
N LEU A 239 5.56 -12.13 4.76
CA LEU A 239 6.04 -12.58 3.45
C LEU A 239 5.00 -13.33 2.61
N VAL A 240 3.82 -13.62 3.17
CA VAL A 240 2.72 -14.26 2.42
C VAL A 240 1.94 -13.18 1.66
N LEU A 241 2.30 -12.98 0.39
CA LEU A 241 1.73 -11.94 -0.48
C LEU A 241 0.84 -12.50 -1.60
N PRO A 242 -0.17 -11.76 -2.07
CA PRO A 242 -0.99 -12.14 -3.22
C PRO A 242 -0.16 -12.36 -4.50
N ILE A 243 -0.55 -13.33 -5.32
CA ILE A 243 -0.06 -13.50 -6.69
C ILE A 243 -0.87 -12.57 -7.60
N TYR A 244 -0.32 -11.39 -7.87
CA TYR A 244 -0.84 -10.49 -8.90
C TYR A 244 -0.13 -10.79 -10.21
N THR A 245 -0.85 -11.21 -11.24
CA THR A 245 -0.28 -11.46 -12.58
C THR A 245 -0.57 -10.31 -13.57
N ARG A 246 -1.17 -9.22 -13.09
CA ARG A 246 -1.38 -7.98 -13.86
C ARG A 246 -0.96 -6.73 -13.11
N LEU A 247 -0.46 -5.77 -13.89
CA LEU A 247 -0.34 -4.37 -13.48
C LEU A 247 -1.72 -3.81 -13.14
N SER A 248 -1.74 -2.77 -12.32
CA SER A 248 -2.96 -1.99 -12.13
C SER A 248 -3.35 -1.25 -13.41
N ASP A 249 -4.63 -0.91 -13.55
CA ASP A 249 -5.11 -0.13 -14.71
C ASP A 249 -4.38 1.22 -14.83
N ALA A 250 -3.98 1.82 -13.70
CA ALA A 250 -3.20 3.05 -13.68
C ALA A 250 -1.80 2.85 -14.27
N GLU A 251 -1.13 1.75 -13.92
CA GLU A 251 0.16 1.38 -14.47
C GLU A 251 0.07 1.01 -15.97
N GLU A 252 -0.96 0.29 -16.39
CA GLU A 252 -1.21 0.00 -17.81
C GLU A 252 -1.41 1.29 -18.62
N ASN A 253 -2.23 2.22 -18.13
CA ASN A 253 -2.53 3.47 -18.82
C ASN A 253 -1.31 4.40 -18.87
N GLU A 254 -0.52 4.43 -17.80
CA GLU A 254 0.72 5.19 -17.76
C GLU A 254 1.73 4.66 -18.79
N ARG A 255 1.86 3.34 -18.94
CA ARG A 255 2.71 2.74 -19.98
C ARG A 255 2.25 3.09 -21.40
N LYS A 256 0.94 3.04 -21.66
CA LYS A 256 0.36 3.48 -22.94
C LYS A 256 0.65 4.96 -23.21
N ARG A 257 0.53 5.82 -22.19
CA ARG A 257 0.85 7.25 -22.27
C ARG A 257 2.31 7.49 -22.64
N LEU A 258 3.22 6.65 -22.13
CA LEU A 258 4.65 6.69 -22.41
C LEU A 258 5.05 6.04 -23.76
N GLY A 259 4.08 5.58 -24.56
CA GLY A 259 4.35 4.98 -25.87
C GLY A 259 5.02 3.60 -25.81
N LEU A 260 4.99 2.93 -24.65
CA LEU A 260 5.56 1.60 -24.46
C LEU A 260 4.67 0.55 -25.18
N LYS A 261 5.29 -0.42 -25.87
CA LYS A 261 4.56 -1.54 -26.49
C LYS A 261 3.72 -2.30 -25.46
N ALA A 262 2.60 -2.88 -25.90
CA ALA A 262 1.80 -3.79 -25.09
C ALA A 262 2.68 -4.94 -24.57
N PRO A 263 2.57 -5.32 -23.29
CA PRO A 263 3.38 -6.40 -22.74
C PRO A 263 3.06 -7.71 -23.47
N ALA A 264 4.11 -8.51 -23.75
CA ALA A 264 3.92 -9.96 -23.80
C ALA A 264 3.45 -10.42 -22.41
N SER A 265 2.65 -11.49 -22.33
CA SER A 265 2.08 -12.04 -21.08
C SER A 265 3.03 -11.83 -19.89
N VAL A 266 2.58 -11.10 -18.88
CA VAL A 266 3.44 -10.80 -17.73
C VAL A 266 3.52 -12.05 -16.86
N GLU A 267 4.68 -12.69 -16.84
CA GLU A 267 5.02 -13.64 -15.79
C GLU A 267 5.01 -12.86 -14.47
N VAL A 268 4.00 -13.14 -13.62
CA VAL A 268 3.89 -12.68 -12.22
C VAL A 268 4.33 -11.22 -12.00
N THR A 269 3.39 -10.26 -12.04
CA THR A 269 3.62 -8.93 -11.42
C THR A 269 3.53 -9.03 -9.90
N GLY A 270 4.40 -9.85 -9.31
CA GLY A 270 4.82 -9.69 -7.93
C GLY A 270 5.37 -8.27 -7.81
N VAL A 271 4.96 -7.59 -6.75
CA VAL A 271 5.44 -6.25 -6.44
C VAL A 271 6.94 -6.37 -6.28
N ASP A 272 7.70 -5.60 -7.07
CA ASP A 272 9.12 -5.41 -6.83
C ASP A 272 9.31 -4.79 -5.44
N ASP A 273 10.21 -5.39 -4.70
CA ASP A 273 10.20 -5.60 -3.27
C ASP A 273 10.94 -4.45 -2.53
N ALA A 274 11.09 -3.28 -3.16
CA ALA A 274 12.14 -2.32 -2.81
C ALA A 274 11.69 -0.90 -2.36
N LEU A 275 10.54 -0.70 -1.70
CA LEU A 275 10.00 0.66 -1.48
C LEU A 275 9.47 1.03 -0.07
N ALA A 276 9.95 0.43 1.03
CA ALA A 276 9.52 0.82 2.39
C ALA A 276 10.68 1.08 3.36
N ASP A 277 11.31 2.27 3.25
CA ASP A 277 11.84 3.09 4.36
C ASP A 277 12.61 4.31 3.81
N ARG A 278 12.10 5.53 4.05
CA ARG A 278 12.53 6.74 3.34
C ARG A 278 13.56 7.58 4.09
N HIS A 279 14.82 7.24 3.85
CA HIS A 279 15.87 8.21 3.49
C HIS A 279 16.37 7.79 2.11
N LEU A 280 16.57 8.75 1.19
CA LEU A 280 17.01 8.52 -0.21
C LEU A 280 15.98 7.84 -1.14
N GLN A 281 15.37 8.64 -2.02
CA GLN A 281 14.36 8.25 -3.01
C GLN A 281 14.82 8.61 -4.42
N LEU A 282 14.51 7.76 -5.40
CA LEU A 282 14.79 8.04 -6.80
C LEU A 282 13.49 8.37 -7.54
N ARG A 283 13.52 9.39 -8.39
CA ARG A 283 12.44 9.72 -9.33
C ARG A 283 13.01 10.28 -10.64
N PRO A 284 12.25 10.30 -11.74
CA PRO A 284 12.67 11.00 -12.94
C PRO A 284 13.01 12.47 -12.65
N MET A 285 14.07 12.96 -13.30
CA MET A 285 14.46 14.36 -13.27
C MET A 285 13.42 15.19 -14.01
N SER A 286 13.06 16.33 -13.45
CA SER A 286 12.13 17.29 -14.05
C SER A 286 12.81 18.64 -14.26
N VAL A 287 12.19 19.50 -15.07
CA VAL A 287 12.66 20.88 -15.29
C VAL A 287 12.75 21.70 -13.99
N ASN A 288 12.03 21.31 -12.94
CA ASN A 288 12.06 21.97 -11.63
C ASN A 288 13.30 21.61 -10.81
N ASP A 289 13.99 20.54 -11.17
CA ASP A 289 15.19 20.09 -10.47
C ASP A 289 16.45 20.76 -10.99
N LEU A 290 16.39 21.37 -12.19
CA LEU A 290 17.55 21.90 -12.89
C LEU A 290 18.39 22.88 -12.07
N PRO A 291 17.81 23.82 -11.29
CA PRO A 291 18.62 24.69 -10.44
C PRO A 291 19.40 23.93 -9.37
N ALA A 292 18.78 22.91 -8.75
CA ALA A 292 19.42 22.10 -7.70
C ALA A 292 20.42 21.09 -8.28
N VAL A 293 20.12 20.53 -9.46
CA VAL A 293 21.00 19.63 -10.21
C VAL A 293 22.24 20.36 -10.71
N ALA A 294 22.08 21.53 -11.34
CA ALA A 294 23.20 22.34 -11.80
C ALA A 294 24.07 22.86 -10.64
N ALA A 295 23.46 23.22 -9.50
CA ALA A 295 24.20 23.57 -8.29
C ALA A 295 24.98 22.36 -7.74
N LEU A 296 24.34 21.20 -7.63
CA LEU A 296 24.96 19.96 -7.15
C LEU A 296 26.11 19.49 -8.04
N GLU A 297 25.96 19.64 -9.36
CA GLU A 297 27.00 19.35 -10.34
C GLU A 297 28.18 20.33 -10.19
N SER A 298 27.90 21.63 -10.14
CA SER A 298 28.92 22.66 -9.94
C SER A 298 29.72 22.44 -8.66
N ASP A 299 29.05 22.12 -7.55
CA ASP A 299 29.69 21.79 -6.27
C ASP A 299 30.51 20.49 -6.35
N SER A 300 30.02 19.49 -7.08
CA SER A 300 30.68 18.19 -7.22
C SER A 300 31.96 18.27 -8.04
N TYR A 301 31.98 19.12 -9.07
CA TYR A 301 33.13 19.35 -9.95
C TYR A 301 33.92 20.61 -9.63
N ALA A 302 33.64 21.30 -8.52
CA ALA A 302 34.42 22.45 -8.06
C ALA A 302 35.92 22.09 -7.91
N GLY A 303 36.77 22.68 -8.75
CA GLY A 303 38.21 22.43 -8.79
C GLY A 303 38.64 21.23 -9.65
N ALA A 304 37.72 20.58 -10.37
CA ALA A 304 38.03 19.56 -11.36
C ALA A 304 38.31 20.18 -12.74
N ALA A 305 38.90 19.39 -13.65
CA ALA A 305 39.09 19.77 -15.04
C ALA A 305 37.78 19.71 -15.88
N HIS A 306 36.71 19.18 -15.30
CA HIS A 306 35.40 19.08 -15.93
C HIS A 306 34.61 20.38 -15.77
N THR A 307 34.09 20.92 -16.88
CA THR A 307 33.20 22.08 -16.87
C THR A 307 31.78 21.61 -16.55
N PRO A 308 31.19 21.98 -15.40
CA PRO A 308 29.85 21.55 -15.04
C PRO A 308 28.81 22.11 -16.01
N TRP A 309 27.76 21.34 -16.27
CA TRP A 309 26.67 21.73 -17.14
C TRP A 309 25.86 22.88 -16.53
N SER A 310 25.27 23.68 -17.42
CA SER A 310 24.34 24.72 -17.02
C SER A 310 22.91 24.18 -16.92
N GLU A 311 22.04 24.87 -16.19
CA GLU A 311 20.60 24.57 -16.17
C GLU A 311 20.02 24.46 -17.59
N ARG A 312 20.51 25.28 -18.53
CA ARG A 312 20.06 25.26 -19.92
C ARG A 312 20.44 23.96 -20.64
N MET A 313 21.62 23.43 -20.38
CA MET A 313 22.09 22.18 -20.99
C MET A 313 21.27 20.98 -20.51
N PHE A 314 20.99 20.89 -19.21
CA PHE A 314 20.06 19.87 -18.70
C PHE A 314 18.64 20.03 -19.25
N TYR A 315 18.16 21.26 -19.39
CA TYR A 315 16.85 21.52 -20.01
C TYR A 315 16.79 20.97 -21.43
N ASP A 316 17.83 21.23 -22.23
CA ASP A 316 17.91 20.79 -23.62
C ASP A 316 17.97 19.25 -23.70
N GLU A 317 18.60 18.59 -22.73
CA GLU A 317 18.63 17.13 -22.62
C GLU A 317 17.29 16.52 -22.19
N LEU A 318 16.59 17.08 -21.20
CA LEU A 318 15.27 16.59 -20.78
C LEU A 318 14.21 16.67 -21.88
N SER A 319 14.41 17.52 -22.89
CA SER A 319 13.45 17.78 -23.96
C SER A 319 13.56 16.81 -25.15
N GLN A 320 14.59 15.97 -25.20
CA GLN A 320 14.91 15.14 -26.37
C GLN A 320 14.46 13.68 -26.20
N PRO A 321 14.02 13.01 -27.29
CA PRO A 321 13.65 11.59 -27.26
C PRO A 321 14.87 10.68 -27.06
N GLY A 322 14.64 9.49 -26.51
CA GLY A 322 15.72 8.53 -26.24
C GLY A 322 16.64 8.94 -25.09
N ARG A 323 16.16 9.77 -24.16
CA ARG A 323 16.89 10.23 -22.97
C ARG A 323 16.28 9.63 -21.71
N SER A 324 17.13 9.33 -20.73
CA SER A 324 16.68 8.98 -19.37
C SER A 324 17.51 9.76 -18.36
N TRP A 325 16.81 10.44 -17.45
CA TRP A 325 17.41 11.27 -16.40
C TRP A 325 16.67 11.04 -15.09
N TRP A 326 17.42 10.76 -14.03
CA TRP A 326 16.90 10.45 -12.71
C TRP A 326 17.58 11.30 -11.65
N VAL A 327 16.83 11.68 -10.62
CA VAL A 327 17.34 12.34 -9.42
C VAL A 327 17.13 11.43 -8.20
N ALA A 328 18.11 11.46 -7.31
CA ALA A 328 18.03 10.96 -5.95
C ALA A 328 17.79 12.14 -5.00
N HIS A 329 16.78 12.04 -4.14
CA HIS A 329 16.47 13.07 -3.16
C HIS A 329 16.20 12.52 -1.77
N ASP A 330 16.51 13.32 -0.75
CA ASP A 330 16.24 13.01 0.65
C ASP A 330 15.53 14.22 1.27
N LEU A 331 14.31 14.00 1.77
CA LEU A 331 13.39 15.04 2.25
C LEU A 331 13.18 16.22 1.25
N GLY A 332 13.29 15.94 -0.05
CA GLY A 332 13.13 16.92 -1.13
C GLY A 332 14.41 17.67 -1.52
N THR A 333 15.52 17.45 -0.81
CA THR A 333 16.85 17.93 -1.22
C THR A 333 17.42 16.97 -2.25
N ILE A 334 17.83 17.48 -3.41
CA ILE A 334 18.53 16.68 -4.43
C ILE A 334 19.91 16.33 -3.88
N ILE A 335 20.19 15.03 -3.76
CA ILE A 335 21.46 14.50 -3.22
C ILE A 335 22.22 13.64 -4.23
N GLY A 336 21.64 13.40 -5.40
CA GLY A 336 22.32 12.79 -6.54
C GLY A 336 21.46 12.85 -7.79
N PHE A 337 22.07 12.60 -8.94
CA PHE A 337 21.38 12.43 -10.20
C PHE A 337 22.24 11.63 -11.18
N ALA A 338 21.62 11.08 -12.20
CA ALA A 338 22.33 10.52 -13.34
C ALA A 338 21.47 10.63 -14.60
N GLY A 339 22.10 10.55 -15.76
CA GLY A 339 21.38 10.48 -17.01
C GLY A 339 22.23 10.06 -18.20
N GLY A 340 21.55 9.84 -19.31
CA GLY A 340 22.18 9.44 -20.56
C GLY A 340 21.23 9.41 -21.74
N GLN A 341 21.77 8.92 -22.85
CA GLN A 341 21.12 8.93 -24.14
C GLN A 341 21.25 7.59 -24.88
N LEU A 342 20.21 7.25 -25.64
CA LEU A 342 20.27 6.18 -26.61
C LEU A 342 21.11 6.60 -27.83
N ALA A 343 22.13 5.80 -28.13
CA ALA A 343 23.05 5.96 -29.24
C ALA A 343 23.09 4.65 -30.06
N GLY A 344 22.08 4.44 -30.91
CA GLY A 344 21.95 3.21 -31.68
C GLY A 344 21.41 2.06 -30.81
N ASP A 345 22.16 0.96 -30.73
CA ASP A 345 21.88 -0.17 -29.85
C ASP A 345 22.59 -0.06 -28.48
N ASP A 346 23.33 1.03 -28.25
CA ASP A 346 24.00 1.33 -27.00
C ASP A 346 23.33 2.51 -26.29
N PHE A 347 23.35 2.51 -24.96
CA PHE A 347 22.93 3.65 -24.16
C PHE A 347 24.13 4.27 -23.46
N GLU A 348 24.46 5.49 -23.86
CA GLU A 348 25.60 6.25 -23.34
C GLU A 348 25.17 7.00 -22.08
N VAL A 349 25.68 6.58 -20.93
CA VAL A 349 25.52 7.28 -19.65
C VAL A 349 26.46 8.47 -19.65
N THR A 350 25.90 9.67 -19.65
CA THR A 350 26.65 10.92 -19.82
C THR A 350 27.05 11.54 -18.49
N ASP A 351 26.23 11.38 -17.45
CA ASP A 351 26.51 12.00 -16.15
C ASP A 351 25.99 11.16 -14.97
N VAL A 352 26.76 11.16 -13.88
CA VAL A 352 26.46 10.49 -12.61
C VAL A 352 27.08 11.29 -11.47
N VAL A 353 26.24 11.94 -10.68
CA VAL A 353 26.68 12.82 -9.58
C VAL A 353 25.99 12.43 -8.28
N VAL A 354 26.75 12.43 -7.19
CA VAL A 354 26.25 12.25 -5.81
C VAL A 354 26.92 13.27 -4.89
N ALA A 355 26.10 13.91 -4.04
CA ALA A 355 26.53 14.90 -3.05
C ALA A 355 27.66 14.36 -2.18
N ARG A 356 28.68 15.18 -1.90
CA ARG A 356 29.95 14.75 -1.29
C ARG A 356 29.77 14.04 0.05
N ASP A 357 28.87 14.55 0.89
CA ASP A 357 28.47 14.03 2.20
C ASP A 357 27.58 12.78 2.12
N ARG A 358 27.06 12.45 0.94
CA ARG A 358 26.18 11.29 0.67
C ARG A 358 26.84 10.20 -0.18
N ARG A 359 28.11 10.36 -0.53
CA ARG A 359 28.89 9.34 -1.26
C ARG A 359 29.09 8.10 -0.39
N ARG A 360 29.40 6.97 -1.05
CA ARG A 360 29.60 5.64 -0.41
C ARG A 360 28.34 5.06 0.27
N GLN A 361 27.16 5.61 0.02
CA GLN A 361 25.86 5.09 0.47
C GLN A 361 25.12 4.31 -0.65
N GLY A 362 25.81 3.86 -1.70
CA GLY A 362 25.20 3.11 -2.82
C GLY A 362 24.35 3.92 -3.82
N ILE A 363 24.24 5.24 -3.64
CA ILE A 363 23.36 6.12 -4.45
C ILE A 363 23.68 6.06 -5.94
N ALA A 364 24.96 6.15 -6.31
CA ALA A 364 25.39 6.18 -7.71
C ALA A 364 25.02 4.87 -8.42
N SER A 365 25.28 3.73 -7.78
CA SER A 365 24.94 2.43 -8.34
C SER A 365 23.43 2.31 -8.58
N ARG A 366 22.59 2.74 -7.62
CA ARG A 366 21.13 2.75 -7.76
C ARG A 366 20.64 3.63 -8.91
N LEU A 367 21.23 4.82 -9.06
CA LEU A 367 20.91 5.74 -10.16
C LEU A 367 21.30 5.15 -11.52
N VAL A 368 22.48 4.55 -11.63
CA VAL A 368 22.97 3.94 -12.88
C VAL A 368 22.17 2.68 -13.23
N SER A 369 21.86 1.82 -12.27
CA SER A 369 20.97 0.66 -12.49
C SER A 369 19.62 1.11 -13.04
N ARG A 370 19.07 2.21 -12.52
CA ARG A 370 17.78 2.73 -12.97
C ARG A 370 17.81 3.24 -14.40
N ILE A 371 18.89 3.91 -14.80
CA ILE A 371 19.08 4.37 -16.17
C ILE A 371 19.37 3.21 -17.12
N CYS A 372 20.12 2.20 -16.68
CA CYS A 372 20.36 0.97 -17.45
C CYS A 372 19.07 0.16 -17.66
N TYR A 373 18.18 0.16 -16.67
CA TYR A 373 16.82 -0.39 -16.83
C TYR A 373 16.03 0.39 -17.90
N ASP A 374 16.00 1.72 -17.82
CA ASP A 374 15.33 2.54 -18.83
C ASP A 374 15.97 2.36 -20.22
N ALA A 375 17.29 2.21 -20.30
CA ALA A 375 18.03 1.91 -21.52
C ALA A 375 17.61 0.57 -22.16
N HIS A 376 17.51 -0.48 -21.35
CA HIS A 376 17.01 -1.77 -21.80
C HIS A 376 15.57 -1.66 -22.32
N VAL A 377 14.72 -0.90 -21.63
CA VAL A 377 13.34 -0.61 -22.07
C VAL A 377 13.31 0.19 -23.37
N LEU A 378 14.32 1.05 -23.62
CA LEU A 378 14.51 1.76 -24.88
C LEU A 378 15.09 0.88 -26.00
N ASN A 379 15.27 -0.43 -25.77
CA ASN A 379 15.86 -1.43 -26.67
C ASN A 379 17.37 -1.26 -26.91
N ALA A 380 18.11 -0.66 -25.97
CA ALA A 380 19.56 -0.77 -25.97
C ALA A 380 19.98 -2.19 -25.58
N ALA A 381 20.87 -2.79 -26.36
CA ALA A 381 21.51 -4.07 -26.07
C ALA A 381 22.66 -3.92 -25.07
N THR A 382 23.24 -2.72 -24.98
CA THR A 382 24.38 -2.43 -24.11
C THR A 382 24.24 -1.03 -23.49
N ALA A 383 24.92 -0.79 -22.37
CA ALA A 383 25.16 0.54 -21.84
C ALA A 383 26.66 0.82 -21.77
N SER A 384 27.06 2.05 -22.05
CA SER A 384 28.45 2.48 -21.94
C SER A 384 28.58 3.77 -21.13
N LEU A 385 29.74 3.96 -20.52
CA LEU A 385 30.08 5.16 -19.77
C LEU A 385 31.58 5.44 -19.83
N GLU A 386 31.95 6.68 -19.54
CA GLU A 386 33.35 7.10 -19.42
C GLU A 386 33.68 7.43 -17.96
N VAL A 387 34.86 7.01 -17.50
CA VAL A 387 35.33 7.30 -16.14
C VAL A 387 36.83 7.55 -16.12
N ASP A 388 37.27 8.56 -15.36
CA ASP A 388 38.70 8.85 -15.14
C ASP A 388 39.40 7.61 -14.53
N GLU A 389 40.53 7.19 -15.11
CA GLU A 389 41.30 6.04 -14.63
C GLU A 389 41.71 6.16 -13.15
N LYS A 390 41.85 7.39 -12.64
CA LYS A 390 42.20 7.68 -11.24
C LYS A 390 40.98 7.71 -10.30
N ASN A 391 39.75 7.69 -10.82
CA ASN A 391 38.53 7.65 -10.00
C ASN A 391 38.20 6.22 -9.53
N ALA A 392 39.06 5.68 -8.65
CA ALA A 392 38.91 4.34 -8.12
C ALA A 392 37.52 4.05 -7.48
N PRO A 393 36.88 4.99 -6.74
CA PRO A 393 35.54 4.76 -6.21
C PRO A 393 34.45 4.57 -7.28
N ALA A 394 34.46 5.35 -8.36
CA ALA A 394 33.49 5.22 -9.44
C ALA A 394 33.73 3.94 -10.24
N ARG A 395 35.00 3.62 -10.54
CA ARG A 395 35.39 2.37 -11.21
C ARG A 395 34.92 1.13 -10.44
N ALA A 396 35.07 1.13 -9.12
CA ALA A 396 34.57 0.04 -8.27
C ALA A 396 33.03 -0.06 -8.30
N ALA A 397 32.31 1.08 -8.30
CA ALA A 397 30.85 1.09 -8.37
C ALA A 397 30.31 0.60 -9.73
N TYR A 398 30.98 0.93 -10.83
CA TYR A 398 30.59 0.47 -12.16
C TYR A 398 30.95 -1.00 -12.39
N ALA A 399 32.13 -1.44 -11.94
CA ALA A 399 32.51 -2.84 -12.01
C ALA A 399 31.54 -3.75 -11.24
N SER A 400 30.99 -3.28 -10.11
CA SER A 400 29.99 -4.05 -9.36
C SER A 400 28.68 -4.24 -10.15
N LEU A 401 28.32 -3.27 -10.98
CA LEU A 401 27.18 -3.37 -11.91
C LEU A 401 27.48 -4.22 -13.17
N GLY A 402 28.67 -4.83 -13.26
CA GLY A 402 29.07 -5.65 -14.41
C GLY A 402 29.68 -4.87 -15.57
N PHE A 403 29.99 -3.59 -15.41
CA PHE A 403 30.70 -2.83 -16.45
C PHE A 403 32.16 -3.27 -16.57
N GLU A 404 32.59 -3.60 -17.78
CA GLU A 404 33.96 -4.01 -18.11
C GLU A 404 34.68 -2.96 -18.97
N GLU A 405 36.01 -2.88 -18.89
CA GLU A 405 36.79 -1.96 -19.73
C GLU A 405 36.73 -2.39 -21.20
N ALA A 406 36.07 -1.57 -22.03
CA ALA A 406 35.94 -1.78 -23.46
C ALA A 406 36.96 -0.94 -24.27
N GLY A 407 37.56 0.10 -23.65
CA GLY A 407 38.55 0.94 -24.31
C GLY A 407 39.09 2.06 -23.44
N ARG A 408 39.97 2.88 -24.03
CA ARG A 408 40.62 4.01 -23.34
C ARG A 408 40.81 5.20 -24.26
N ARG A 409 40.51 6.40 -23.78
CA ARG A 409 40.81 7.68 -24.42
C ARG A 409 41.91 8.40 -23.65
N ARG A 410 43.04 8.63 -24.32
CA ARG A 410 44.21 9.28 -23.71
C ARG A 410 43.96 10.76 -23.44
N ALA A 411 44.36 11.23 -22.27
CA ALA A 411 44.31 12.63 -21.83
C ALA A 411 42.92 13.31 -21.98
N TYR A 412 41.83 12.54 -21.84
CA TYR A 412 40.47 13.05 -22.04
C TYR A 412 40.03 14.04 -20.98
N TYR A 413 40.36 13.79 -19.70
CA TYR A 413 40.06 14.70 -18.59
C TYR A 413 41.21 15.68 -18.29
N GLY A 414 42.25 15.71 -19.14
CA GLY A 414 43.44 16.55 -18.99
C GLY A 414 44.75 15.77 -19.02
N GLU A 415 45.87 16.49 -18.92
CA GLU A 415 47.22 15.90 -18.99
C GLU A 415 47.43 14.86 -17.87
N GLY A 416 47.64 13.61 -18.26
CA GLY A 416 47.79 12.48 -17.32
C GLY A 416 46.50 11.97 -16.69
N HIS A 417 45.33 12.25 -17.27
CA HIS A 417 44.02 11.73 -16.86
C HIS A 417 43.29 11.09 -18.05
N ASP A 418 43.52 9.79 -18.26
CA ASP A 418 42.85 9.03 -19.31
C ASP A 418 41.40 8.68 -18.90
N ALA A 419 40.48 8.63 -19.87
CA ALA A 419 39.13 8.10 -19.65
C ALA A 419 39.09 6.62 -20.06
N LEU A 420 38.70 5.77 -19.12
CA LEU A 420 38.33 4.38 -19.40
C LEU A 420 36.90 4.37 -19.92
N ILE A 421 36.69 3.74 -21.07
CA ILE A 421 35.36 3.46 -21.61
C ILE A 421 34.94 2.13 -21.03
N LEU A 422 33.91 2.15 -20.20
CA LEU A 422 33.33 0.94 -19.64
C LEU A 422 32.03 0.59 -20.36
N LYS A 423 31.77 -0.71 -20.54
CA LYS A 423 30.59 -1.19 -21.24
C LYS A 423 30.00 -2.42 -20.54
N VAL A 424 28.68 -2.55 -20.58
CA VAL A 424 27.94 -3.69 -20.02
C VAL A 424 26.85 -4.13 -20.99
N ALA A 425 26.56 -5.43 -21.03
CA ALA A 425 25.39 -5.96 -21.71
C ALA A 425 24.13 -5.67 -20.89
N LEU A 426 23.02 -5.37 -21.57
CA LEU A 426 21.71 -5.18 -20.95
C LEU A 426 20.79 -6.37 -21.25
N PRO A 427 19.98 -6.83 -20.28
CA PRO A 427 19.88 -6.33 -18.89
C PRO A 427 21.16 -6.64 -18.09
N LEU A 428 21.40 -5.88 -17.01
CA LEU A 428 22.60 -6.06 -16.20
C LEU A 428 22.62 -7.49 -15.61
N ALA A 429 23.71 -8.22 -15.78
CA ALA A 429 23.87 -9.57 -15.24
C ALA A 429 23.76 -9.63 -13.69
N ALA A 430 23.95 -8.48 -13.04
CA ALA A 430 23.87 -8.30 -11.59
C ALA A 430 22.44 -8.35 -11.01
N ASP A 431 21.40 -8.58 -11.83
CA ASP A 431 20.03 -8.84 -11.35
C ASP A 431 19.93 -10.10 -10.47
N ALA A 432 20.97 -10.95 -10.42
CA ALA A 432 21.03 -12.17 -9.59
C ALA A 432 21.94 -12.11 -8.34
N GLU A 433 22.91 -11.18 -8.26
CA GLU A 433 23.89 -11.16 -7.15
C GLU A 433 23.92 -9.83 -6.36
N HIS A 434 23.49 -8.71 -6.95
CA HIS A 434 23.30 -7.46 -6.18
C HIS A 434 21.93 -7.34 -5.49
N THR A 435 21.10 -8.36 -5.66
CA THR A 435 19.87 -8.63 -4.93
C THR A 435 20.13 -9.11 -3.50
N LEU A 436 21.38 -9.43 -3.13
CA LEU A 436 21.70 -10.07 -1.84
C LEU A 436 21.95 -9.12 -0.66
N ASP A 437 22.13 -7.81 -0.87
CA ASP A 437 22.31 -6.84 0.22
C ASP A 437 21.49 -5.56 -0.03
N HIS A 438 20.21 -5.59 0.40
CA HIS A 438 19.27 -4.46 0.62
C HIS A 438 18.53 -3.96 -0.65
N VAL A 439 17.19 -4.00 -0.78
CA VAL A 439 16.08 -3.99 0.20
C VAL A 439 14.92 -4.79 -0.42
N GLU A 440 14.56 -5.89 0.24
CA GLU A 440 13.32 -6.66 0.08
C GLU A 440 12.21 -6.04 0.99
N PRO A 441 10.91 -6.38 0.82
CA PRO A 441 9.81 -5.99 1.68
C PRO A 441 10.25 -6.40 3.05
N SER A 442 10.17 -5.50 4.02
CA SER A 442 10.70 -5.84 5.32
C SER A 442 10.00 -7.11 5.79
N ALA A 443 10.79 -8.20 5.87
CA ALA A 443 10.52 -9.34 6.72
C ALA A 443 10.02 -8.82 8.05
N SER A 444 9.27 -9.64 8.78
CA SER A 444 8.91 -9.36 10.16
C SER A 444 10.05 -8.59 10.85
N ILE A 445 9.74 -7.49 11.55
CA ILE A 445 10.79 -6.65 12.18
C ILE A 445 11.64 -7.46 13.17
N ARG A 446 11.24 -8.71 13.42
CA ARG A 446 11.88 -9.73 14.23
C ARG A 446 11.78 -11.10 13.52
N PRO A 447 12.61 -12.08 13.88
CA PRO A 447 12.37 -13.46 13.45
C PRO A 447 10.99 -13.96 13.92
N TRP A 448 10.21 -14.54 13.01
CA TRP A 448 8.93 -15.19 13.32
C TRP A 448 9.15 -16.65 13.77
N PRO A 449 8.42 -17.16 14.78
CA PRO A 449 7.41 -16.49 15.60
C PRO A 449 8.02 -15.51 16.61
N ILE A 450 7.26 -14.46 16.95
CA ILE A 450 7.70 -13.42 17.89
C ILE A 450 8.00 -14.04 19.26
N GLN A 451 9.27 -14.02 19.66
CA GLN A 451 9.68 -14.39 21.01
C GLN A 451 9.66 -13.17 21.94
N VAL A 452 8.91 -13.28 23.03
CA VAL A 452 8.79 -12.22 24.03
C VAL A 452 9.85 -12.43 25.10
N GLY A 453 10.63 -11.37 25.40
CA GLY A 453 11.57 -11.40 26.52
C GLY A 453 10.86 -11.54 27.88
N GLU A 454 11.59 -12.03 28.89
CA GLU A 454 11.07 -12.11 30.26
C GLU A 454 10.60 -10.74 30.78
N ARG A 455 9.45 -10.73 31.45
CA ARG A 455 8.88 -9.50 32.05
C ARG A 455 9.11 -9.49 33.56
N ASP A 456 9.81 -8.46 34.03
CA ASP A 456 10.04 -8.27 35.45
C ASP A 456 8.75 -7.85 36.21
N ALA A 457 8.85 -7.66 37.53
CA ALA A 457 7.69 -7.24 38.33
C ALA A 457 7.23 -5.81 37.98
N THR A 458 8.17 -4.93 37.63
CA THR A 458 7.91 -3.53 37.27
C THR A 458 7.07 -3.41 36.01
N VAL A 459 7.40 -4.16 34.96
CA VAL A 459 6.64 -4.21 33.71
C VAL A 459 5.21 -4.69 33.96
N ARG A 460 5.05 -5.75 34.76
CA ARG A 460 3.73 -6.29 35.11
C ARG A 460 2.88 -5.30 35.89
N GLU A 461 3.47 -4.57 36.84
CA GLU A 461 2.78 -3.52 37.59
C GLU A 461 2.36 -2.36 36.66
N ARG A 462 3.23 -1.93 35.74
CA ARG A 462 2.90 -0.88 34.76
C ARG A 462 1.74 -1.29 33.85
N LEU A 463 1.78 -2.50 33.28
CA LEU A 463 0.68 -3.04 32.46
C LEU A 463 -0.63 -3.09 33.26
N ALA A 464 -0.59 -3.61 34.49
CA ALA A 464 -1.78 -3.65 35.35
C ALA A 464 -2.32 -2.24 35.66
N SER A 465 -1.45 -1.24 35.83
CA SER A 465 -1.85 0.14 36.10
C SER A 465 -2.46 0.86 34.90
N ALA A 466 -2.07 0.48 33.68
CA ALA A 466 -2.59 1.02 32.42
C ALA A 466 -4.05 0.58 32.14
N GLY A 467 -4.48 -0.52 32.77
CA GLY A 467 -5.81 -1.09 32.57
C GLY A 467 -5.94 -1.80 31.22
N ASP A 468 -7.12 -1.72 30.62
CA ASP A 468 -7.39 -2.28 29.29
C ASP A 468 -6.57 -1.59 28.20
N LEU A 469 -5.97 -2.38 27.32
CA LEU A 469 -5.24 -1.92 26.14
C LEU A 469 -6.06 -2.18 24.87
N VAL A 470 -6.30 -1.14 24.07
CA VAL A 470 -7.06 -1.24 22.81
C VAL A 470 -6.12 -1.01 21.63
N LEU A 471 -5.99 -2.01 20.77
CA LEU A 471 -5.34 -1.86 19.46
C LEU A 471 -6.32 -1.22 18.49
N SER A 472 -5.87 -0.27 17.69
CA SER A 472 -6.66 0.39 16.65
C SER A 472 -6.00 0.26 15.29
N ILE A 473 -6.80 0.13 14.22
CA ILE A 473 -6.35 -0.09 12.85
C ILE A 473 -7.02 0.90 11.90
N GLU A 474 -6.22 1.63 11.13
CA GLU A 474 -6.64 2.59 10.11
C GLU A 474 -6.05 2.17 8.74
N SER A 475 -6.92 1.97 7.75
CA SER A 475 -6.56 1.58 6.38
C SER A 475 -7.59 2.07 5.35
N SER A 476 -8.14 3.26 5.54
CA SER A 476 -9.22 3.79 4.70
C SER A 476 -8.77 4.38 3.37
N CYS A 477 -7.51 4.83 3.25
CA CYS A 477 -6.98 5.50 2.06
C CYS A 477 -5.57 5.02 1.67
N ASP A 478 -4.51 5.80 1.92
CA ASP A 478 -3.13 5.50 1.52
C ASP A 478 -2.15 5.34 2.69
N GLU A 479 -2.62 5.48 3.93
CA GLU A 479 -1.89 5.14 5.15
C GLU A 479 -2.37 3.81 5.76
N THR A 480 -1.42 2.92 6.06
CA THR A 480 -1.64 1.79 6.98
C THR A 480 -1.15 2.21 8.34
N ALA A 481 -2.05 2.35 9.31
CA ALA A 481 -1.67 2.84 10.63
C ALA A 481 -2.31 2.02 11.76
N MET A 482 -1.57 1.89 12.85
CA MET A 482 -2.07 1.27 14.07
C MET A 482 -1.60 2.04 15.30
N ALA A 483 -2.40 2.00 16.36
CA ALA A 483 -2.04 2.56 17.66
C ALA A 483 -2.56 1.69 18.80
N VAL A 484 -1.86 1.72 19.93
CA VAL A 484 -2.32 1.13 21.19
C VAL A 484 -2.64 2.27 22.17
N ILE A 485 -3.84 2.25 22.73
CA ILE A 485 -4.30 3.19 23.76
C ILE A 485 -4.65 2.43 25.03
N ASP A 486 -4.33 3.01 26.19
CA ASP A 486 -4.69 2.45 27.50
C ASP A 486 -6.05 2.95 28.02
N SER A 487 -6.45 2.50 29.21
CA SER A 487 -7.69 2.95 29.84
C SER A 487 -7.68 4.43 30.22
N HIS A 488 -6.53 5.02 30.50
CA HIS A 488 -6.45 6.43 30.89
C HIS A 488 -6.44 7.37 29.68
N GLY A 489 -6.49 6.81 28.47
CA GLY A 489 -6.49 7.55 27.21
C GLY A 489 -5.08 7.90 26.74
N GLU A 490 -4.06 7.22 27.25
CA GLU A 490 -2.68 7.37 26.84
C GLU A 490 -2.38 6.55 25.61
N ILE A 491 -1.84 7.20 24.57
CA ILE A 491 -1.37 6.52 23.37
C ILE A 491 0.01 5.94 23.65
N CYS A 492 0.04 4.65 23.97
CA CYS A 492 1.27 3.89 24.25
C CYS A 492 2.15 3.73 23.00
N ALA A 493 1.53 3.68 21.81
CA ALA A 493 2.22 3.56 20.53
C ALA A 493 1.35 4.08 19.38
N ASN A 494 1.97 4.61 18.32
CA ASN A 494 1.28 5.02 17.10
C ASN A 494 2.23 4.94 15.89
N VAL A 495 1.93 4.05 14.97
CA VAL A 495 2.74 3.73 13.79
C VAL A 495 1.93 4.05 12.53
N VAL A 496 2.58 4.68 11.55
CA VAL A 496 1.98 5.03 10.26
C VAL A 496 2.95 4.64 9.14
N ALA A 497 2.54 3.69 8.29
CA ALA A 497 3.21 3.37 7.04
C ALA A 497 2.44 4.05 5.89
N THR A 498 3.05 5.07 5.28
CA THR A 498 2.44 5.84 4.18
C THR A 498 2.81 5.28 2.82
N SER A 499 1.84 5.21 1.89
CA SER A 499 2.04 4.78 0.51
C SER A 499 1.99 5.93 -0.51
N ILE A 500 2.02 7.19 -0.04
CA ILE A 500 1.94 8.43 -0.86
C ILE A 500 2.83 8.38 -2.11
N ASP A 501 3.97 7.72 -2.01
CA ASP A 501 5.03 7.75 -3.01
C ASP A 501 4.82 6.82 -4.18
N PHE A 502 4.08 5.75 -3.92
CA PHE A 502 3.57 4.90 -4.98
C PHE A 502 2.50 5.63 -5.79
N HIS A 503 1.76 6.54 -5.16
CA HIS A 503 0.71 7.36 -5.78
C HIS A 503 1.25 8.62 -6.46
N ALA A 504 2.39 9.13 -6.00
CA ALA A 504 3.00 10.37 -6.49
C ALA A 504 3.20 10.37 -8.02
N ARG A 505 3.60 9.23 -8.59
CA ARG A 505 3.78 9.06 -10.04
C ARG A 505 2.49 9.20 -10.86
N PHE A 506 1.33 8.95 -10.24
CA PHE A 506 0.01 9.07 -10.87
C PHE A 506 -0.67 10.42 -10.57
N GLY A 507 -0.08 11.22 -9.67
CA GLY A 507 -0.60 12.52 -9.25
C GLY A 507 -1.88 12.42 -8.42
N GLY A 508 -2.04 11.33 -7.66
CA GLY A 508 -3.20 11.07 -6.80
C GLY A 508 -3.28 9.59 -6.40
N VAL A 509 -4.06 9.28 -5.36
CA VAL A 509 -4.22 7.91 -4.86
C VAL A 509 -4.83 7.00 -5.92
N VAL A 510 -4.15 5.89 -6.20
CA VAL A 510 -4.65 4.80 -7.05
C VAL A 510 -5.23 3.72 -6.15
N PRO A 511 -6.57 3.52 -6.13
CA PRO A 511 -7.20 2.63 -5.15
C PRO A 511 -6.66 1.19 -5.16
N GLU A 512 -6.35 0.68 -6.35
CA GLU A 512 -5.82 -0.66 -6.49
C GLU A 512 -4.44 -0.81 -5.84
N ILE A 513 -3.53 0.16 -6.07
CA ILE A 513 -2.18 0.17 -5.50
C ILE A 513 -2.25 0.34 -3.98
N ALA A 514 -3.12 1.24 -3.49
CA ALA A 514 -3.31 1.46 -2.06
C ALA A 514 -3.72 0.15 -1.36
N SER A 515 -4.70 -0.57 -1.93
CA SER A 515 -5.14 -1.88 -1.43
C SER A 515 -4.01 -2.90 -1.36
N ARG A 516 -3.10 -2.93 -2.36
CA ARG A 516 -1.92 -3.84 -2.36
C ARG A 516 -0.96 -3.48 -1.22
N LYS A 517 -0.68 -2.19 -1.06
CA LYS A 517 0.23 -1.68 -0.03
C LYS A 517 -0.26 -1.91 1.39
N HIS A 518 -1.56 -1.88 1.64
CA HIS A 518 -2.08 -2.30 2.94
C HIS A 518 -1.77 -3.77 3.24
N VAL A 519 -1.97 -4.69 2.29
CA VAL A 519 -1.70 -6.12 2.51
C VAL A 519 -0.21 -6.39 2.77
N GLU A 520 0.67 -5.64 2.09
CA GLU A 520 2.11 -5.70 2.30
C GLU A 520 2.51 -5.15 3.68
N ALA A 521 2.00 -3.98 4.07
CA ALA A 521 2.45 -3.27 5.27
C ALA A 521 1.80 -3.76 6.58
N ILE A 522 0.61 -4.36 6.54
CA ILE A 522 -0.23 -4.54 7.75
C ILE A 522 0.44 -5.36 8.86
N VAL A 523 1.24 -6.37 8.52
CA VAL A 523 1.96 -7.19 9.51
C VAL A 523 3.12 -6.41 10.12
N GLY A 524 3.96 -5.76 9.31
CA GLY A 524 5.06 -4.94 9.83
C GLY A 524 4.57 -3.78 10.70
N VAL A 525 3.44 -3.16 10.35
CA VAL A 525 2.81 -2.12 11.17
C VAL A 525 2.29 -2.69 12.50
N PHE A 526 1.68 -3.88 12.47
CA PHE A 526 1.23 -4.57 13.68
C PHE A 526 2.42 -4.89 14.61
N GLU A 527 3.50 -5.42 14.08
CA GLU A 527 4.66 -5.76 14.89
C GLU A 527 5.33 -4.53 15.49
N GLU A 528 5.53 -3.46 14.70
CA GLU A 528 6.16 -2.24 15.20
C GLU A 528 5.29 -1.53 16.23
N VAL A 529 3.95 -1.54 16.10
CA VAL A 529 3.09 -0.93 17.11
C VAL A 529 3.13 -1.71 18.42
N MET A 530 3.17 -3.05 18.36
CA MET A 530 3.28 -3.90 19.54
C MET A 530 4.67 -3.78 20.20
N ALA A 531 5.74 -3.63 19.41
CA ALA A 531 7.08 -3.36 19.90
C ALA A 531 7.21 -1.97 20.54
N GLN A 532 6.66 -0.92 19.90
CA GLN A 532 6.61 0.44 20.48
C GLN A 532 5.85 0.46 21.81
N ALA A 533 4.70 -0.21 21.86
CA ALA A 533 3.92 -0.30 23.09
C ALA A 533 4.68 -1.11 24.16
N GLY A 534 5.39 -2.17 23.77
CA GLY A 534 6.27 -2.90 24.67
C GLY A 534 7.33 -2.00 25.30
N ARG A 535 8.03 -1.22 24.46
CA ARG A 535 9.06 -0.25 24.90
C ARG A 535 8.50 0.79 25.86
N HIS A 536 7.27 1.27 25.61
CA HIS A 536 6.57 2.19 26.50
C HIS A 536 6.41 1.61 27.91
N PHE A 537 6.08 0.32 28.04
CA PHE A 537 5.98 -0.35 29.34
C PHE A 537 7.33 -0.82 29.93
N GLY A 538 8.42 -0.72 29.18
CA GLY A 538 9.76 -1.17 29.58
C GLY A 538 10.04 -2.65 29.29
N CYS A 539 9.32 -3.23 28.33
CA CYS A 539 9.58 -4.56 27.80
C CYS A 539 9.88 -4.51 26.30
N ASP A 540 10.20 -5.67 25.73
CA ASP A 540 10.67 -5.74 24.35
C ASP A 540 9.53 -5.66 23.32
N THR A 541 8.39 -6.30 23.60
CA THR A 541 7.15 -6.23 22.80
C THR A 541 5.94 -6.67 23.63
N LEU A 542 4.76 -6.16 23.25
CA LEU A 542 3.48 -6.76 23.65
C LEU A 542 3.14 -7.98 22.80
N THR A 543 2.17 -8.75 23.29
CA THR A 543 1.53 -9.88 22.62
C THR A 543 0.04 -9.62 22.43
N PRO A 544 -0.65 -10.34 21.55
CA PRO A 544 -2.11 -10.24 21.45
C PRO A 544 -2.83 -10.50 22.78
N ALA A 545 -2.27 -11.32 23.67
CA ALA A 545 -2.84 -11.61 24.99
C ALA A 545 -2.78 -10.42 25.97
N ASP A 546 -2.01 -9.37 25.67
CA ASP A 546 -1.97 -8.13 26.47
C ASP A 546 -3.08 -7.15 26.09
N LEU A 547 -3.76 -7.37 24.97
CA LEU A 547 -4.81 -6.51 24.46
C LEU A 547 -6.16 -6.92 25.06
N SER A 548 -7.06 -5.95 25.22
CA SER A 548 -8.45 -6.16 25.64
C SER A 548 -9.45 -6.04 24.49
N CYS A 549 -9.07 -5.38 23.39
CA CYS A 549 -9.96 -5.11 22.26
C CYS A 549 -9.17 -4.74 20.99
N VAL A 550 -9.77 -5.01 19.83
CA VAL A 550 -9.32 -4.47 18.54
C VAL A 550 -10.39 -3.52 17.98
N GLY A 551 -10.01 -2.31 17.62
CA GLY A 551 -10.82 -1.34 16.89
C GLY A 551 -10.33 -1.16 15.46
N VAL A 552 -11.25 -1.06 14.51
CA VAL A 552 -10.88 -0.92 13.09
C VAL A 552 -11.76 0.10 12.40
N THR A 553 -11.15 0.91 11.54
CA THR A 553 -11.88 1.78 10.62
C THR A 553 -12.70 0.94 9.65
N ALA A 554 -14.02 0.95 9.82
CA ALA A 554 -14.96 0.25 8.94
C ALA A 554 -15.51 1.16 7.82
N GLY A 555 -15.23 2.46 7.89
CA GLY A 555 -15.51 3.44 6.84
C GLY A 555 -15.78 4.85 7.36
N PRO A 556 -16.04 5.84 6.48
CA PRO A 556 -15.98 5.75 5.02
C PRO A 556 -14.53 5.65 4.50
N GLY A 557 -14.34 5.36 3.21
CA GLY A 557 -13.01 5.19 2.61
C GLY A 557 -13.03 4.39 1.31
N LEU A 558 -11.84 4.09 0.78
CA LEU A 558 -11.68 3.22 -0.39
C LEU A 558 -12.00 1.78 -0.01
N VAL A 559 -13.03 1.19 -0.61
CA VAL A 559 -13.49 -0.17 -0.26
C VAL A 559 -12.37 -1.21 -0.30
N GLY A 560 -11.50 -1.18 -1.32
CA GLY A 560 -10.38 -2.11 -1.45
C GLY A 560 -9.31 -1.97 -0.37
N ALA A 561 -9.18 -0.78 0.22
CA ALA A 561 -8.27 -0.51 1.34
C ALA A 561 -8.92 -0.90 2.68
N LEU A 562 -10.17 -0.49 2.90
CA LEU A 562 -10.93 -0.78 4.12
C LEU A 562 -11.04 -2.29 4.39
N VAL A 563 -11.29 -3.10 3.36
CA VAL A 563 -11.44 -4.55 3.53
C VAL A 563 -10.17 -5.20 4.08
N VAL A 564 -8.97 -4.66 3.82
CA VAL A 564 -7.72 -5.23 4.33
C VAL A 564 -7.63 -5.09 5.84
N GLY A 565 -7.85 -3.88 6.37
CA GLY A 565 -7.87 -3.64 7.81
C GLY A 565 -8.98 -4.42 8.51
N VAL A 566 -10.20 -4.40 7.96
CA VAL A 566 -11.36 -5.14 8.51
C VAL A 566 -11.11 -6.65 8.52
N ALA A 567 -10.57 -7.21 7.45
CA ALA A 567 -10.27 -8.64 7.35
C ALA A 567 -9.18 -9.07 8.34
N PHE A 568 -8.10 -8.28 8.47
CA PHE A 568 -7.04 -8.52 9.46
C PHE A 568 -7.54 -8.43 10.89
N ALA A 569 -8.31 -7.38 11.23
CA ALA A 569 -8.89 -7.20 12.56
C ALA A 569 -9.76 -8.39 12.97
N LYS A 570 -10.61 -8.89 12.07
CA LYS A 570 -11.44 -10.06 12.34
C LYS A 570 -10.63 -11.34 12.51
N GLY A 571 -9.59 -11.54 11.69
CA GLY A 571 -8.67 -12.68 11.87
C GLY A 571 -8.00 -12.65 13.24
N LEU A 572 -7.50 -11.48 13.65
CA LEU A 572 -6.88 -11.28 14.95
C LEU A 572 -7.87 -11.54 16.12
N CYS A 573 -9.08 -10.99 16.03
CA CYS A 573 -10.14 -11.23 17.03
C CYS A 573 -10.55 -12.70 17.10
N ALA A 574 -10.69 -13.39 15.96
CA ALA A 574 -11.06 -14.81 15.94
C ALA A 574 -9.96 -15.70 16.54
N ALA A 575 -8.69 -15.38 16.28
CA ALA A 575 -7.53 -16.07 16.86
C ALA A 575 -7.46 -15.94 18.39
N THR A 576 -7.78 -14.75 18.91
CA THR A 576 -7.54 -14.38 20.32
C THR A 576 -8.77 -14.42 21.20
N GLY A 577 -9.97 -14.43 20.61
CA GLY A 577 -11.24 -14.24 21.30
C GLY A 577 -11.50 -12.78 21.73
N LEU A 578 -10.68 -11.82 21.28
CA LEU A 578 -10.85 -10.41 21.64
C LEU A 578 -12.09 -9.80 20.96
N PRO A 579 -12.81 -8.89 21.65
CA PRO A 579 -13.91 -8.16 21.03
C PRO A 579 -13.42 -7.23 19.92
N LEU A 580 -14.25 -7.09 18.89
CA LEU A 580 -14.04 -6.19 17.75
C LEU A 580 -14.91 -4.94 17.91
N THR A 581 -14.36 -3.75 17.65
CA THR A 581 -15.13 -2.50 17.54
C THR A 581 -14.98 -1.91 16.14
N ALA A 582 -16.10 -1.60 15.50
CA ALA A 582 -16.10 -0.84 14.26
C ALA A 582 -16.00 0.66 14.58
N VAL A 583 -15.17 1.38 13.83
CA VAL A 583 -14.93 2.82 14.02
C VAL A 583 -15.23 3.57 12.73
N ASN A 584 -15.87 4.74 12.88
CA ASN A 584 -16.05 5.69 11.79
C ASN A 584 -14.81 6.56 11.62
N HIS A 585 -14.22 6.56 10.43
CA HIS A 585 -13.02 7.32 10.09
C HIS A 585 -13.16 8.83 10.39
N LEU A 586 -14.30 9.43 10.03
CA LEU A 586 -14.56 10.85 10.21
C LEU A 586 -14.76 11.22 11.69
N GLU A 587 -15.26 10.29 12.49
CA GLU A 587 -15.32 10.46 13.94
C GLU A 587 -13.91 10.47 14.56
N GLY A 588 -12.98 9.64 14.06
CA GLY A 588 -11.57 9.72 14.44
C GLY A 588 -11.00 11.12 14.24
N HIS A 589 -11.14 11.68 13.04
CA HIS A 589 -10.71 13.06 12.73
C HIS A 589 -11.34 14.14 13.61
N LEU A 590 -12.60 13.95 14.01
CA LEU A 590 -13.29 14.84 14.93
C LEU A 590 -12.67 14.76 16.33
N LEU A 591 -12.48 13.54 16.85
CA LEU A 591 -11.95 13.28 18.19
C LEU A 591 -10.46 13.60 18.32
N ALA A 592 -9.70 13.68 17.22
CA ALA A 592 -8.30 14.11 17.23
C ALA A 592 -8.09 15.51 17.85
N ASN A 593 -9.12 16.36 17.86
CA ASN A 593 -9.08 17.67 18.52
C ASN A 593 -8.86 17.57 20.05
N LEU A 594 -9.20 16.45 20.67
CA LEU A 594 -9.01 16.23 22.11
C LEU A 594 -7.53 16.13 22.50
N PHE A 595 -6.64 15.81 21.56
CA PHE A 595 -5.19 15.84 21.80
C PHE A 595 -4.63 17.25 21.98
N GLU A 596 -5.31 18.28 21.46
CA GLU A 596 -4.96 19.69 21.71
C GLU A 596 -5.78 20.29 22.84
N THR A 597 -7.08 19.94 22.93
CA THR A 597 -8.02 20.50 23.90
C THR A 597 -8.74 19.36 24.64
N PRO A 598 -8.09 18.72 25.64
CA PRO A 598 -8.68 17.58 26.37
C PRO A 598 -9.98 17.92 27.12
N ASP A 599 -10.22 19.20 27.41
CA ASP A 599 -11.42 19.71 28.06
C ASP A 599 -12.56 20.07 27.09
N LEU A 600 -12.39 19.86 25.78
CA LEU A 600 -13.41 20.08 24.75
C LEU A 600 -14.69 19.31 25.08
N LYS A 601 -15.84 19.98 24.96
CA LYS A 601 -17.17 19.40 25.20
C LYS A 601 -18.17 19.90 24.16
N PRO A 602 -19.11 19.06 23.69
CA PRO A 602 -20.28 19.50 22.95
C PRO A 602 -21.13 20.51 23.76
N PRO A 603 -21.87 21.42 23.10
CA PRO A 603 -21.98 21.52 21.65
C PRO A 603 -20.83 22.33 21.00
N PHE A 604 -20.38 21.91 19.83
CA PHE A 604 -19.41 22.65 19.01
C PHE A 604 -19.65 22.41 17.52
N VAL A 605 -19.07 23.28 16.68
CA VAL A 605 -19.06 23.07 15.22
C VAL A 605 -17.67 22.58 14.80
N ALA A 606 -17.62 21.53 13.99
CA ALA A 606 -16.39 20.99 13.42
C ALA A 606 -16.36 21.17 11.90
N SER A 607 -15.21 21.62 11.38
CA SER A 607 -14.89 21.59 9.95
C SER A 607 -14.00 20.39 9.67
N LEU A 608 -14.56 19.36 9.03
CA LEU A 608 -13.82 18.17 8.60
C LEU A 608 -13.40 18.37 7.14
N VAL A 609 -12.09 18.53 6.92
CA VAL A 609 -11.51 18.87 5.62
C VAL A 609 -10.29 17.98 5.38
N SER A 610 -10.46 16.91 4.60
CA SER A 610 -9.42 15.93 4.24
C SER A 610 -9.24 15.83 2.72
N GLY A 611 -8.44 14.85 2.27
CA GLY A 611 -8.30 14.49 0.86
C GLY A 611 -9.65 14.22 0.18
N GLY A 612 -10.46 13.35 0.78
CA GLY A 612 -11.75 12.91 0.22
C GLY A 612 -13.00 13.50 0.88
N ASN A 613 -12.88 14.34 1.92
CA ASN A 613 -14.04 14.88 2.65
C ASN A 613 -13.94 16.39 2.85
N THR A 614 -15.09 17.08 2.75
CA THR A 614 -15.23 18.48 3.13
C THR A 614 -16.64 18.70 3.66
N MET A 615 -16.77 18.98 4.95
CA MET A 615 -18.05 19.20 5.60
C MET A 615 -17.97 20.08 6.85
N LEU A 616 -19.12 20.67 7.20
CA LEU A 616 -19.38 21.32 8.48
C LEU A 616 -20.36 20.45 9.27
N VAL A 617 -20.01 20.19 10.52
CA VAL A 617 -20.76 19.29 11.41
C VAL A 617 -21.05 20.04 12.69
N HIS A 618 -22.32 20.08 13.11
CA HIS A 618 -22.71 20.48 14.45
C HIS A 618 -22.70 19.24 15.34
N VAL A 619 -21.74 19.19 16.25
CA VAL A 619 -21.63 18.17 17.29
C VAL A 619 -22.50 18.63 18.44
N ARG A 620 -23.71 18.08 18.56
CA ARG A 620 -24.69 18.49 19.58
C ARG A 620 -24.41 17.83 20.92
N ASP A 621 -24.07 16.55 20.86
CA ASP A 621 -23.57 15.74 21.95
C ASP A 621 -22.62 14.68 21.39
N TRP A 622 -21.92 13.95 22.24
CA TRP A 622 -21.06 12.86 21.78
C TRP A 622 -21.91 11.75 21.15
N GLY A 623 -21.59 11.38 19.91
CA GLY A 623 -22.41 10.47 19.10
C GLY A 623 -23.63 11.09 18.41
N ASP A 624 -23.97 12.36 18.69
CA ASP A 624 -25.03 13.10 18.01
C ASP A 624 -24.45 14.17 17.08
N TYR A 625 -24.23 13.78 15.82
CA TYR A 625 -23.54 14.57 14.81
C TYR A 625 -24.51 15.00 13.69
N GLN A 626 -24.78 16.30 13.59
CA GLN A 626 -25.60 16.88 12.53
C GLN A 626 -24.70 17.48 11.44
N VAL A 627 -24.64 16.84 10.27
CA VAL A 627 -23.97 17.43 9.10
C VAL A 627 -24.79 18.64 8.61
N LEU A 628 -24.23 19.85 8.76
CA LEU A 628 -24.85 21.09 8.32
C LEU A 628 -24.73 21.25 6.80
N GLY A 629 -23.58 20.88 6.25
CA GLY A 629 -23.33 20.88 4.81
C GLY A 629 -22.03 20.16 4.44
N ALA A 630 -21.99 19.64 3.23
CA ALA A 630 -20.83 18.93 2.67
C ALA A 630 -20.56 19.41 1.24
N THR A 631 -19.40 19.05 0.70
CA THR A 631 -19.13 19.25 -0.73
C THR A 631 -20.12 18.46 -1.58
N ILE A 632 -20.54 19.04 -2.71
CA ILE A 632 -21.36 18.37 -3.72
C ILE A 632 -20.51 17.84 -4.89
N ASP A 633 -19.22 18.16 -4.91
CA ASP A 633 -18.27 17.72 -5.93
C ASP A 633 -16.91 17.36 -5.30
N ASP A 634 -15.82 18.02 -5.68
CA ASP A 634 -14.47 17.76 -5.19
C ASP A 634 -14.36 18.17 -3.71
N ALA A 635 -13.68 17.36 -2.92
CA ALA A 635 -13.22 17.77 -1.59
C ALA A 635 -12.07 18.78 -1.71
N VAL A 636 -11.79 19.52 -0.64
CA VAL A 636 -10.71 20.52 -0.63
C VAL A 636 -9.36 19.85 -0.91
N GLY A 637 -9.01 18.77 -0.22
CA GLY A 637 -7.72 18.12 -0.44
C GLY A 637 -7.56 17.65 -1.90
N GLU A 638 -8.58 17.00 -2.44
CA GLU A 638 -8.63 16.61 -3.86
C GLU A 638 -8.48 17.80 -4.83
N ALA A 639 -9.11 18.94 -4.53
CA ALA A 639 -8.94 20.15 -5.34
C ALA A 639 -7.49 20.67 -5.33
N PHE A 640 -6.82 20.64 -4.16
CA PHE A 640 -5.40 20.97 -4.06
C PHE A 640 -4.54 19.99 -4.87
N ASP A 641 -4.79 18.69 -4.78
CA ASP A 641 -4.03 17.67 -5.51
C ASP A 641 -4.21 17.80 -7.03
N LYS A 642 -5.44 18.03 -7.50
CA LYS A 642 -5.73 18.25 -8.93
C LYS A 642 -5.08 19.52 -9.46
N VAL A 643 -5.08 20.61 -8.70
CA VAL A 643 -4.40 21.86 -9.09
C VAL A 643 -2.88 21.69 -9.10
N ALA A 644 -2.31 21.01 -8.10
CA ALA A 644 -0.88 20.71 -8.06
C ALA A 644 -0.46 19.86 -9.27
N LYS A 645 -1.26 18.85 -9.62
CA LYS A 645 -1.07 18.03 -10.82
C LYS A 645 -1.11 18.87 -12.10
N ALA A 646 -2.09 19.76 -12.25
CA ALA A 646 -2.20 20.65 -13.40
C ALA A 646 -1.00 21.61 -13.55
N LEU A 647 -0.35 21.95 -12.44
CA LEU A 647 0.84 22.80 -12.38
C LEU A 647 2.16 22.03 -12.48
N GLY A 648 2.12 20.69 -12.58
CA GLY A 648 3.34 19.86 -12.59
C GLY A 648 4.08 19.83 -11.25
N LEU A 649 3.38 20.06 -10.14
CA LEU A 649 3.95 20.16 -8.79
C LEU A 649 4.00 18.80 -8.04
N GLY A 650 3.43 17.75 -8.63
CA GLY A 650 3.37 16.40 -8.06
C GLY A 650 2.24 16.19 -7.04
N TYR A 651 2.34 15.11 -6.29
CA TYR A 651 1.43 14.71 -5.20
C TYR A 651 2.26 14.34 -3.96
N PRO A 652 1.84 14.70 -2.73
CA PRO A 652 0.58 15.37 -2.39
C PRO A 652 0.64 16.88 -2.66
N GLY A 653 -0.42 17.43 -3.23
CA GLY A 653 -0.50 18.80 -3.71
C GLY A 653 -0.71 19.85 -2.62
N GLY A 654 -1.45 19.48 -1.56
CA GLY A 654 -1.76 20.35 -0.42
C GLY A 654 -0.54 21.08 0.16
N PRO A 655 0.48 20.36 0.65
CA PRO A 655 1.68 20.96 1.22
C PRO A 655 2.48 21.82 0.23
N VAL A 656 2.56 21.40 -1.04
CA VAL A 656 3.34 22.11 -2.07
C VAL A 656 2.68 23.44 -2.44
N ILE A 657 1.38 23.43 -2.67
CA ILE A 657 0.61 24.66 -2.94
C ILE A 657 0.71 25.62 -1.75
N SER A 658 0.58 25.12 -0.51
CA SER A 658 0.64 26.00 0.66
C SER A 658 2.01 26.67 0.83
N LYS A 659 3.12 25.94 0.57
CA LYS A 659 4.48 26.50 0.56
C LYS A 659 4.68 27.57 -0.51
N LEU A 660 4.11 27.38 -1.70
CA LEU A 660 4.16 28.37 -2.79
C LEU A 660 3.30 29.60 -2.46
N ALA A 661 2.09 29.37 -1.95
CA ALA A 661 1.14 30.40 -1.59
C ALA A 661 1.67 31.37 -0.52
N ALA A 662 2.51 30.88 0.41
CA ALA A 662 3.16 31.71 1.40
C ALA A 662 4.08 32.80 0.80
N LYS A 663 4.54 32.62 -0.44
CA LYS A 663 5.42 33.56 -1.16
C LYS A 663 4.66 34.46 -2.14
N GLY A 664 3.37 34.22 -2.35
CA GLY A 664 2.56 34.90 -3.36
C GLY A 664 1.59 35.95 -2.80
N LYS A 665 0.99 36.70 -3.72
CA LYS A 665 -0.04 37.70 -3.44
C LYS A 665 -1.43 37.09 -3.63
N LYS A 666 -2.19 36.99 -2.52
CA LYS A 666 -3.56 36.41 -2.48
C LYS A 666 -4.60 37.03 -3.42
N LYS A 667 -4.32 38.22 -3.95
CA LYS A 667 -5.21 39.00 -4.83
C LYS A 667 -4.64 39.22 -6.23
N ALA A 668 -3.57 38.52 -6.59
CA ALA A 668 -2.95 38.66 -7.91
C ALA A 668 -3.87 38.15 -9.02
N ILE A 669 -4.58 37.05 -8.79
CA ILE A 669 -5.45 36.41 -9.77
C ILE A 669 -6.86 36.29 -9.21
N HIS A 670 -7.86 36.65 -10.01
CA HIS A 670 -9.25 36.57 -9.60
C HIS A 670 -9.82 35.19 -9.88
N PHE A 671 -9.86 34.34 -8.86
CA PHE A 671 -10.56 33.06 -8.90
C PHE A 671 -11.95 33.12 -8.27
N PRO A 672 -12.93 32.34 -8.76
CA PRO A 672 -14.30 32.36 -8.25
C PRO A 672 -14.36 31.82 -6.81
N ARG A 673 -15.21 32.42 -5.97
CA ARG A 673 -15.58 31.90 -4.65
C ARG A 673 -16.94 31.21 -4.77
N ALA A 674 -16.93 29.99 -5.32
CA ALA A 674 -18.15 29.23 -5.60
C ALA A 674 -19.00 29.04 -4.35
N MET A 675 -20.33 29.15 -4.50
CA MET A 675 -21.31 29.00 -3.42
C MET A 675 -21.13 29.95 -2.22
N MET A 676 -20.36 31.04 -2.33
CA MET A 676 -20.20 32.02 -1.24
C MET A 676 -21.53 32.65 -0.81
N HIS A 677 -22.45 32.87 -1.75
CA HIS A 677 -23.75 33.52 -1.52
C HIS A 677 -24.93 32.56 -1.72
N SER A 678 -24.71 31.25 -1.58
CA SER A 678 -25.80 30.25 -1.72
C SER A 678 -26.77 30.23 -0.53
N HIS A 679 -26.45 30.92 0.57
CA HIS A 679 -27.19 30.89 1.83
C HIS A 679 -27.40 29.47 2.41
N ASP A 680 -26.52 28.55 2.05
CA ASP A 680 -26.45 27.19 2.59
C ASP A 680 -25.00 26.84 2.99
N TYR A 681 -24.81 25.67 3.60
CA TYR A 681 -23.51 25.17 4.05
C TYR A 681 -22.82 24.23 3.05
N ARG A 682 -23.33 24.11 1.82
CA ARG A 682 -22.77 23.20 0.80
C ARG A 682 -21.53 23.80 0.13
N PHE A 683 -20.56 22.98 -0.25
CA PHE A 683 -19.33 23.42 -0.91
C PHE A 683 -19.26 22.94 -2.36
N SER A 684 -18.56 23.69 -3.22
CA SER A 684 -18.25 23.27 -4.60
C SER A 684 -16.89 23.85 -5.00
N LEU A 685 -16.00 23.00 -5.50
CA LEU A 685 -14.62 23.31 -5.87
C LEU A 685 -14.29 22.91 -7.31
N SER A 686 -15.12 22.10 -7.96
CA SER A 686 -14.94 21.70 -9.37
C SER A 686 -14.82 22.91 -10.32
N GLY A 687 -15.66 23.93 -10.15
CA GLY A 687 -15.59 25.16 -10.94
C GLY A 687 -14.33 26.00 -10.68
N LEU A 688 -13.77 25.94 -9.47
CA LEU A 688 -12.53 26.63 -9.12
C LEU A 688 -11.34 25.98 -9.83
N LYS A 689 -11.29 24.64 -9.87
CA LYS A 689 -10.29 23.90 -10.67
C LYS A 689 -10.33 24.34 -12.13
N THR A 690 -11.50 24.38 -12.76
CA THR A 690 -11.63 24.79 -14.16
C THR A 690 -11.13 26.23 -14.37
N ALA A 691 -11.44 27.15 -13.46
CA ALA A 691 -10.94 28.52 -13.54
C ALA A 691 -9.40 28.60 -13.48
N VAL A 692 -8.76 27.76 -12.65
CA VAL A 692 -7.29 27.66 -12.59
C VAL A 692 -6.71 27.13 -13.90
N ILE A 693 -7.28 26.05 -14.45
CA ILE A 693 -6.82 25.46 -15.72
C ILE A 693 -6.98 26.46 -16.87
N THR A 694 -8.13 27.12 -16.99
CA THR A 694 -8.37 28.14 -18.01
C THR A 694 -7.39 29.30 -17.90
N TYR A 695 -7.02 29.71 -16.68
CA TYR A 695 -6.00 30.74 -16.48
C TYR A 695 -4.62 30.28 -16.98
N ILE A 696 -4.21 29.05 -16.64
CA ILE A 696 -2.94 28.45 -17.08
C ILE A 696 -2.89 28.39 -18.61
N GLU A 697 -3.93 27.89 -19.26
CA GLU A 697 -4.02 27.79 -20.72
C GLU A 697 -3.99 29.17 -21.39
N GLY A 698 -4.67 30.16 -20.79
CA GLY A 698 -4.68 31.54 -21.26
C GLY A 698 -3.31 32.21 -21.23
N GLU A 699 -2.57 32.06 -20.13
CA GLU A 699 -1.20 32.60 -20.00
C GLU A 699 -0.23 31.90 -20.97
N ASN A 700 -0.31 30.57 -21.08
CA ASN A 700 0.50 29.78 -22.01
C ASN A 700 0.24 30.19 -23.47
N LYS A 701 -1.03 30.32 -23.87
CA LYS A 701 -1.41 30.77 -25.21
C LYS A 701 -0.92 32.18 -25.51
N ALA A 702 -0.82 33.03 -24.49
CA ALA A 702 -0.29 34.37 -24.60
C ALA A 702 1.24 34.45 -24.50
N GLY A 703 1.94 33.32 -24.32
CA GLY A 703 3.41 33.26 -24.21
C GLY A 703 3.95 33.92 -22.94
N ARG A 704 3.14 34.06 -21.89
CA ARG A 704 3.55 34.68 -20.62
C ARG A 704 3.90 33.64 -19.57
N PRO A 705 4.95 33.86 -18.76
CA PRO A 705 5.29 32.97 -17.66
C PRO A 705 4.24 33.08 -16.54
N ILE A 706 3.84 31.94 -15.99
CA ILE A 706 2.90 31.87 -14.87
C ILE A 706 3.66 32.10 -13.56
N ASN A 707 3.25 33.11 -12.79
CA ASN A 707 3.76 33.29 -11.43
C ASN A 707 3.10 32.26 -10.49
N LEU A 708 3.78 31.13 -10.31
CA LEU A 708 3.29 30.01 -9.49
C LEU A 708 2.96 30.41 -8.04
N PRO A 709 3.80 31.19 -7.32
CA PRO A 709 3.43 31.72 -6.00
C PRO A 709 2.11 32.50 -5.99
N ASP A 710 1.91 33.43 -6.93
CA ASP A 710 0.71 34.27 -7.00
C ASP A 710 -0.55 33.45 -7.35
N LEU A 711 -0.42 32.45 -8.24
CA LEU A 711 -1.49 31.51 -8.58
C LEU A 711 -1.85 30.65 -7.36
N ALA A 712 -0.87 30.01 -6.72
CA ALA A 712 -1.08 29.21 -5.52
C ALA A 712 -1.73 30.04 -4.40
N ALA A 713 -1.26 31.26 -4.15
CA ALA A 713 -1.81 32.16 -3.14
C ALA A 713 -3.25 32.59 -3.45
N SER A 714 -3.56 32.87 -4.72
CA SER A 714 -4.90 33.28 -5.14
C SER A 714 -5.89 32.12 -5.10
N PHE A 715 -5.45 30.90 -5.47
CA PHE A 715 -6.24 29.67 -5.39
C PHE A 715 -6.52 29.29 -3.93
N GLU A 716 -5.49 29.21 -3.10
CA GLU A 716 -5.61 28.89 -1.67
C GLU A 716 -6.53 29.90 -0.96
N ALA A 717 -6.39 31.19 -1.26
CA ALA A 717 -7.28 32.22 -0.74
C ALA A 717 -8.74 32.00 -1.15
N ALA A 718 -9.02 31.62 -2.41
CA ALA A 718 -10.38 31.36 -2.87
C ALA A 718 -11.04 30.20 -2.12
N VAL A 719 -10.28 29.13 -1.85
CA VAL A 719 -10.76 28.00 -1.03
C VAL A 719 -11.01 28.45 0.41
N ILE A 720 -10.01 29.05 1.07
CA ILE A 720 -10.11 29.45 2.48
C ILE A 720 -11.26 30.44 2.70
N ASP A 721 -11.46 31.40 1.81
CA ASP A 721 -12.51 32.42 1.91
C ASP A 721 -13.90 31.78 2.05
N VAL A 722 -14.21 30.77 1.22
CA VAL A 722 -15.50 30.08 1.24
C VAL A 722 -15.64 29.23 2.50
N GLN A 723 -14.60 28.49 2.87
CA GLN A 723 -14.61 27.60 4.05
C GLN A 723 -14.87 28.41 5.33
N VAL A 724 -14.12 29.50 5.51
CA VAL A 724 -14.21 30.37 6.68
C VAL A 724 -15.55 31.11 6.72
N SER A 725 -16.05 31.58 5.59
CA SER A 725 -17.35 32.27 5.52
C SER A 725 -18.51 31.37 5.95
N LYS A 726 -18.58 30.14 5.43
CA LYS A 726 -19.62 29.17 5.79
C LYS A 726 -19.50 28.70 7.24
N ALA A 727 -18.27 28.50 7.72
CA ALA A 727 -18.03 28.15 9.13
C ALA A 727 -18.49 29.26 10.09
N ILE A 728 -18.25 30.53 9.75
CA ILE A 728 -18.75 31.67 10.54
C ILE A 728 -20.27 31.65 10.60
N ALA A 729 -20.95 31.49 9.46
CA ALA A 729 -22.41 31.42 9.43
C ALA A 729 -22.95 30.26 10.30
N ALA A 730 -22.31 29.09 10.25
CA ALA A 730 -22.68 27.94 11.06
C ALA A 730 -22.51 28.20 12.57
N VAL A 731 -21.41 28.83 12.98
CA VAL A 731 -21.18 29.19 14.38
C VAL A 731 -22.15 30.27 14.86
N ASP A 732 -22.42 31.28 14.03
CA ASP A 732 -23.35 32.36 14.36
C ASP A 732 -24.80 31.82 14.48
N GLU A 733 -25.21 30.85 13.66
CA GLU A 733 -26.54 30.20 13.73
C GLU A 733 -26.68 29.25 14.92
N THR A 734 -25.65 28.46 15.21
CA THR A 734 -25.68 27.45 16.29
C THR A 734 -25.41 28.05 17.68
N GLY A 735 -24.73 29.19 17.76
CA GLY A 735 -24.40 29.87 19.02
C GLY A 735 -23.34 29.16 19.86
N VAL A 736 -22.52 28.29 19.25
CA VAL A 736 -21.47 27.53 19.96
C VAL A 736 -20.28 28.40 20.36
N SER A 737 -19.62 28.06 21.47
CA SER A 737 -18.40 28.70 21.96
C SER A 737 -17.11 28.09 21.43
N ASP A 738 -17.21 26.94 20.77
CA ASP A 738 -16.07 26.12 20.36
C ASP A 738 -16.20 25.74 18.88
N PHE A 739 -15.08 25.81 18.17
CA PHE A 739 -14.95 25.43 16.77
C PHE A 739 -13.72 24.55 16.58
N CYS A 740 -13.91 23.39 15.96
CA CYS A 740 -12.87 22.40 15.73
C CYS A 740 -12.55 22.26 14.24
N VAL A 741 -11.33 21.81 13.92
CA VAL A 741 -10.94 21.47 12.56
C VAL A 741 -10.37 20.05 12.56
N GLY A 742 -10.74 19.22 11.60
CA GLY A 742 -10.20 17.85 11.44
C GLY A 742 -9.89 17.54 9.99
N GLY A 743 -9.16 16.45 9.73
CA GLY A 743 -8.73 16.06 8.39
C GLY A 743 -7.40 16.67 7.94
N GLY A 744 -6.76 16.06 6.94
CA GLY A 744 -5.41 16.42 6.51
C GLY A 744 -5.24 17.89 6.07
N VAL A 745 -6.28 18.54 5.55
CA VAL A 745 -6.21 19.97 5.17
C VAL A 745 -6.18 20.87 6.39
N ALA A 746 -6.57 20.38 7.58
CA ALA A 746 -6.38 21.09 8.83
C ALA A 746 -4.89 21.44 9.09
N ALA A 747 -3.94 20.77 8.44
CA ALA A 747 -2.51 21.10 8.47
C ALA A 747 -2.17 22.45 7.78
N ASN A 748 -3.07 23.02 6.98
CA ASN A 748 -2.81 24.24 6.23
C ASN A 748 -2.64 25.46 7.17
N PRO A 749 -1.46 26.13 7.20
CA PRO A 749 -1.18 27.20 8.15
C PRO A 749 -2.05 28.45 7.90
N GLN A 750 -2.39 28.74 6.65
CA GLN A 750 -3.22 29.91 6.32
C GLN A 750 -4.68 29.69 6.75
N LEU A 751 -5.21 28.48 6.55
CA LEU A 751 -6.55 28.11 7.02
C LEU A 751 -6.65 28.22 8.54
N ARG A 752 -5.67 27.64 9.27
CA ARG A 752 -5.57 27.77 10.74
C ARG A 752 -5.56 29.22 11.20
N ALA A 753 -4.73 30.05 10.57
CA ALA A 753 -4.58 31.46 10.92
C ALA A 753 -5.88 32.25 10.69
N GLU A 754 -6.57 32.02 9.57
CA GLU A 754 -7.83 32.71 9.29
C GLU A 754 -8.96 32.27 10.22
N TYR A 755 -9.08 30.98 10.54
CA TYR A 755 -10.05 30.53 11.54
C TYR A 755 -9.79 31.17 12.92
N ARG A 756 -8.57 31.07 13.45
CA ARG A 756 -8.20 31.66 14.74
C ARG A 756 -8.48 33.17 14.79
N LYS A 757 -8.14 33.89 13.71
CA LYS A 757 -8.37 35.33 13.59
C LYS A 757 -9.86 35.70 13.56
N LYS A 758 -10.68 34.98 12.81
CA LYS A 758 -12.10 35.32 12.61
C LYS A 758 -12.96 34.91 13.81
N PHE A 759 -12.69 33.76 14.40
CA PHE A 759 -13.40 33.25 15.57
C PHE A 759 -12.90 33.87 16.89
N GLY A 760 -11.60 34.18 17.01
CA GLY A 760 -11.09 34.89 18.19
C GLY A 760 -11.76 36.26 18.40
N ARG A 761 -12.14 36.95 17.32
CA ARG A 761 -12.93 38.20 17.37
C ARG A 761 -14.38 38.01 17.84
N ARG A 762 -14.89 36.77 17.82
CA ARG A 762 -16.24 36.38 18.23
C ARG A 762 -16.27 35.73 19.61
N GLY A 763 -15.13 35.61 20.29
CA GLY A 763 -15.03 34.89 21.56
C GLY A 763 -15.18 33.37 21.42
N VAL A 764 -15.02 32.83 20.21
CA VAL A 764 -15.12 31.39 19.92
C VAL A 764 -13.73 30.77 19.97
N ARG A 765 -13.56 29.74 20.79
CA ARG A 765 -12.31 28.98 20.91
C ARG A 765 -12.12 28.11 19.67
N VAL A 766 -10.94 28.19 19.05
CA VAL A 766 -10.59 27.38 17.88
C VAL A 766 -9.60 26.30 18.27
N THR A 767 -10.01 25.05 18.15
CA THR A 767 -9.15 23.88 18.35
C THR A 767 -8.75 23.30 16.99
N VAL A 768 -7.49 22.92 16.88
CA VAL A 768 -6.94 22.23 15.72
C VAL A 768 -6.01 21.15 16.24
N PRO A 769 -6.09 19.90 15.75
CA PRO A 769 -5.23 18.81 16.20
C PRO A 769 -3.74 19.14 16.00
N PRO A 770 -2.86 18.59 16.85
CA PRO A 770 -1.42 18.57 16.59
C PRO A 770 -1.13 18.00 15.20
N MET A 771 -0.04 18.44 14.57
CA MET A 771 0.29 18.04 13.19
C MET A 771 0.41 16.52 13.02
N VAL A 772 0.85 15.80 14.07
CA VAL A 772 1.00 14.34 14.08
C VAL A 772 -0.31 13.58 13.92
N VAL A 773 -1.45 14.24 14.21
CA VAL A 773 -2.81 13.66 14.15
C VAL A 773 -3.77 14.42 13.24
N CYS A 774 -3.25 15.26 12.35
CA CYS A 774 -4.09 15.90 11.33
C CYS A 774 -4.40 14.96 10.16
N GLY A 775 -3.42 14.17 9.74
CA GLY A 775 -3.58 13.14 8.70
C GLY A 775 -4.11 11.83 9.27
N ASP A 776 -4.26 10.83 8.42
CA ASP A 776 -4.78 9.52 8.81
C ASP A 776 -3.76 8.78 9.69
N ASN A 777 -4.20 8.29 10.85
CA ASN A 777 -3.35 7.66 11.86
C ASN A 777 -4.16 6.71 12.76
N GLY A 778 -3.48 5.79 13.45
CA GLY A 778 -4.15 4.86 14.37
C GLY A 778 -4.68 5.55 15.63
N ALA A 779 -3.96 6.54 16.16
CA ALA A 779 -4.31 7.15 17.45
C ALA A 779 -5.68 7.85 17.45
N MET A 780 -6.08 8.50 16.36
CA MET A 780 -7.42 9.10 16.25
C MET A 780 -8.52 8.02 16.29
N ILE A 781 -8.25 6.84 15.72
CA ILE A 781 -9.14 5.69 15.74
C ILE A 781 -9.14 5.05 17.13
N ALA A 782 -8.00 5.03 17.83
CA ALA A 782 -7.86 4.51 19.19
C ALA A 782 -8.81 5.21 20.18
N VAL A 783 -8.94 6.54 20.10
CA VAL A 783 -9.86 7.29 20.97
C VAL A 783 -11.32 6.87 20.76
N ALA A 784 -11.73 6.68 19.50
CA ALA A 784 -13.08 6.20 19.18
C ALA A 784 -13.28 4.72 19.55
N ALA A 785 -12.27 3.87 19.34
CA ALA A 785 -12.28 2.45 19.67
C ALA A 785 -12.38 2.24 21.19
N LEU A 786 -11.57 2.92 22.00
CA LEU A 786 -11.64 2.88 23.46
C LEU A 786 -13.02 3.31 23.97
N ARG A 787 -13.58 4.36 23.36
CA ARG A 787 -14.91 4.88 23.67
C ARG A 787 -16.02 3.87 23.35
N ASN A 788 -15.89 3.14 22.24
CA ASN A 788 -16.82 2.07 21.85
C ASN A 788 -16.68 0.82 22.74
N TYR A 789 -15.44 0.43 23.05
CA TYR A 789 -15.13 -0.67 23.95
C TYR A 789 -15.74 -0.45 25.35
N ARG A 790 -15.57 0.75 25.92
CA ARG A 790 -16.17 1.13 27.20
C ARG A 790 -17.69 1.11 27.23
N ALA A 791 -18.31 1.40 26.08
CA ALA A 791 -19.75 1.35 25.91
C ALA A 791 -20.27 -0.08 25.66
N GLY A 792 -19.39 -1.09 25.58
CA GLY A 792 -19.77 -2.45 25.18
C GLY A 792 -20.27 -2.54 23.73
N LYS A 793 -19.89 -1.58 22.88
CA LYS A 793 -20.37 -1.48 21.50
C LYS A 793 -19.48 -2.28 20.55
N PHE A 794 -19.70 -3.58 20.53
CA PHE A 794 -18.94 -4.51 19.70
C PHE A 794 -19.59 -4.78 18.34
N ALA A 795 -18.76 -5.14 17.36
CA ALA A 795 -19.16 -5.62 16.05
C ALA A 795 -19.04 -7.15 15.99
N ASP A 796 -19.93 -7.77 15.22
CA ASP A 796 -19.83 -9.20 14.90
C ASP A 796 -18.66 -9.47 13.93
N LEU A 797 -18.18 -10.71 13.89
CA LEU A 797 -17.18 -11.15 12.90
C LEU A 797 -17.73 -11.19 11.47
N SER A 798 -19.03 -10.95 11.27
CA SER A 798 -19.64 -10.65 9.97
C SER A 798 -19.49 -9.19 9.52
N LEU A 799 -18.75 -8.35 10.26
CA LEU A 799 -18.54 -6.93 9.90
C LEU A 799 -17.95 -6.80 8.48
N ASP A 800 -18.59 -5.99 7.65
CA ASP A 800 -18.08 -5.59 6.33
C ASP A 800 -17.69 -4.11 6.29
N ALA A 801 -16.84 -3.76 5.31
CA ALA A 801 -16.44 -2.39 5.05
C ALA A 801 -17.58 -1.60 4.38
N ASN A 802 -17.87 -0.41 4.90
CA ASN A 802 -18.84 0.49 4.30
C ASN A 802 -18.14 1.76 3.76
N PRO A 803 -17.79 1.81 2.46
CA PRO A 803 -17.08 2.96 1.89
C PRO A 803 -17.87 4.28 1.98
N ASN A 804 -19.21 4.19 2.14
CA ASN A 804 -20.12 5.32 2.23
C ASN A 804 -20.72 5.48 3.63
N ALA A 805 -20.04 4.98 4.67
CA ALA A 805 -20.52 5.08 6.04
C ALA A 805 -20.79 6.54 6.43
N LYS A 806 -22.00 6.81 6.93
CA LYS A 806 -22.38 8.14 7.38
C LYS A 806 -21.70 8.45 8.71
N LEU A 807 -21.31 9.71 8.91
CA LEU A 807 -20.79 10.17 10.20
C LEU A 807 -21.80 9.83 11.31
N GLY A 808 -21.31 9.26 12.41
CA GLY A 808 -22.13 8.73 13.51
C GLY A 808 -22.42 7.24 13.45
N CYS A 809 -22.19 6.57 12.31
CA CYS A 809 -22.18 5.10 12.27
C CYS A 809 -21.18 4.55 13.29
N TRP A 810 -21.58 3.50 14.01
CA TRP A 810 -20.79 2.87 15.07
C TRP A 810 -20.37 3.76 16.25
N SER A 811 -20.82 5.01 16.32
CA SER A 811 -20.46 5.92 17.43
C SER A 811 -21.15 5.57 18.74
N SER A 812 -20.43 5.67 19.84
CA SER A 812 -20.96 5.56 21.21
C SER A 812 -21.54 6.92 21.68
N ASN A 813 -22.20 6.97 22.85
CA ASN A 813 -22.55 8.21 23.57
C ASN A 813 -21.63 8.47 24.78
N GLU A 814 -20.72 7.55 25.09
CA GLU A 814 -19.75 7.68 26.19
C GLU A 814 -18.86 8.89 26.01
N LYS A 815 -18.35 9.48 27.09
CA LYS A 815 -17.40 10.59 26.96
C LYS A 815 -16.04 10.04 26.49
N PRO A 816 -15.39 10.63 25.48
CA PRO A 816 -14.04 10.23 25.08
C PRO A 816 -13.02 10.55 26.19
N VAL A 817 -11.96 9.75 26.26
CA VAL A 817 -10.88 9.89 27.24
C VAL A 817 -9.55 9.96 26.49
N VAL A 818 -8.76 10.98 26.80
CA VAL A 818 -7.44 11.25 26.23
C VAL A 818 -6.55 11.77 27.35
N SER A 819 -5.32 11.26 27.47
CA SER A 819 -4.37 11.70 28.48
C SER A 819 -3.53 12.88 27.95
N GLY A 820 -3.69 14.07 28.53
CA GLY A 820 -2.82 15.24 28.30
C GLY A 820 -2.66 15.71 26.84
N PRO A 821 -1.97 16.83 26.61
CA PRO A 821 -1.67 17.27 25.25
C PRO A 821 -0.56 16.40 24.63
N TRP A 822 -0.82 15.88 23.43
CA TRP A 822 0.11 15.01 22.71
C TRP A 822 1.26 15.85 22.09
N PRO A 823 2.50 15.33 21.99
CA PRO A 823 3.63 16.15 21.60
C PRO A 823 3.44 16.70 20.18
N ASN A 824 3.73 17.99 19.99
CA ASN A 824 3.86 18.55 18.65
C ASN A 824 5.01 17.83 17.95
N LYS A 825 4.83 17.45 16.67
CA LYS A 825 5.93 16.98 15.82
C LYS A 825 7.01 18.07 15.83
N ALA A 826 8.24 17.71 16.21
CA ALA A 826 9.41 18.58 16.06
C ALA A 826 9.64 18.91 14.58
#